data_AF-A0A1D6NE61-F1
#
_entry.id   AF-A0A1D6NE61-F1
#
_cell.length_a   1.000
_cell.length_b   1.000
_cell.length_c   1.000
_cell.angle_alpha   90.00
_cell.angle_beta   90.00
_cell.angle_gamma   90.00
#
_symmetry.space_group_name_H-M   'P 1'
#
loop_
_entity.id
_entity.type
_entity.pdbx_description
1 polymer ?
#
loop_
_entity_poly.entity_id
_entity_poly.type
_entity_poly.pdbx_seq_one_letter_code
_entity_poly.pdbx_strand_id
1 'polypeptide(L)'
;MAALETSLRSERQQNDAIMKQLAESQGEIGELQRKLEDADARNGLLQDSLQRLEESTADKDSLLAIERHENSETKKELVGSQKKIAELLTEVQDTRANVAELEDLIRRLEGKLAITEALLLTEKEQNASTLKLLAEAQLRIEELIKKLEGSDRKSDSLQDTITRLEQDVTAKEALLLTEKEAHDATRKTLTEAQEESGELLKKIHDNDKHILQLQFTIQRLEETTVANENLLLREREQNDITTKAHNESQEKYEELLSKFVDVDRKIDLLQGTIERLGENTTKDSLLLSERHEKDAIKKALTEAQEKNEELLMKVEDANEKIEQLQTTIDMLEDNVAAKDVSLEAAMKENDAIRRSLTEAQERNDELLKKISDSEYRIHLLQDTIQKLQVDAISRLSSFVMEKQESDASKRAVTEAHERNEDLLKRNEDLLKRNDDLIKKIEDSSKIVTQLQEALQRLEGKACNLEAENQVLRQQATSTPPTSAKSPASRAKISRIHRSPENGHNLNGDIRQTEMKPSTGTSEAITSAANVPDLGDQKDFEHGEKLQRIPKQKYQPSHHQQPQDDQQWLLACIPQHLGFSGSKPVAALLIYQCLLHWKSFEAMKTGVFDSILHAINSATEAQNDMRTLAYWLSNLSTLTVLLQRSFKTTRTAISTPQRRRFSSERIFHGNQTSNAGLAYLSGQSVVGSAGLPQVEAKYPALLFKQQLVDLIEKVYGMISDSVKKELNPLLELCIQDPRTSHSSIAKGNLNGMGQQNQLTYWLGIVKILTSYLDVLRVNHVPSILVHKLFTQIFSLIDVQLFNRLLLRRECCSFSNGEYVRAGLTELKHWSDNATREFAGSAWEALRHIRQAVDFLVISLKPMRTLREIHTDVCPALSIQQLERIVSMYWDDVNGTNTISAEFTSSLKSAVRDESNMATSFSILLDDDSSIPFSLDDITKTLPVIEVADDDFVPFVHENPSFAFLLQRGE
;
A
#
# COMPACT_ATOMS: atom_id res chain seq x y z
N MET A 1 -165.37 97.61 -80.41
CA MET A 1 -165.43 96.51 -79.41
C MET A 1 -164.64 95.34 -79.96
N ALA A 2 -163.31 95.22 -79.83
CA ALA A 2 -162.35 95.80 -78.87
C ALA A 2 -162.44 95.31 -77.40
N ALA A 3 -163.42 94.45 -77.07
CA ALA A 3 -163.55 93.82 -75.75
C ALA A 3 -163.63 92.28 -75.82
N LEU A 4 -164.15 91.71 -76.92
CA LEU A 4 -164.15 90.26 -77.15
C LEU A 4 -162.74 89.70 -77.38
N GLU A 5 -161.89 90.46 -78.07
CA GLU A 5 -160.58 90.01 -78.55
C GLU A 5 -159.51 89.95 -77.45
N THR A 6 -159.71 90.70 -76.36
CA THR A 6 -158.92 90.63 -75.13
C THR A 6 -159.36 89.46 -74.24
N SER A 7 -160.67 89.21 -74.12
CA SER A 7 -161.20 88.10 -73.29
C SER A 7 -160.80 86.71 -73.81
N LEU A 8 -160.79 86.50 -75.14
CA LEU A 8 -160.47 85.20 -75.72
C LEU A 8 -158.98 84.82 -75.59
N ARG A 9 -158.10 85.77 -75.27
CA ARG A 9 -156.67 85.52 -75.04
C ARG A 9 -156.36 85.09 -73.61
N SER A 10 -157.05 85.62 -72.59
CA SER A 10 -156.81 85.23 -71.20
C SER A 10 -157.28 83.80 -70.91
N GLU A 11 -158.40 83.38 -71.48
CA GLU A 11 -158.96 82.03 -71.26
C GLU A 11 -158.05 80.92 -71.81
N ARG A 12 -157.40 81.14 -72.96
CA ARG A 12 -156.38 80.21 -73.48
C ARG A 12 -155.13 80.15 -72.59
N GLN A 13 -154.61 81.30 -72.16
CA GLN A 13 -153.43 81.34 -71.27
C GLN A 13 -153.69 80.66 -69.92
N GLN A 14 -154.92 80.69 -69.40
CA GLN A 14 -155.26 80.03 -68.14
C GLN A 14 -155.42 78.51 -68.27
N ASN A 15 -155.99 78.01 -69.38
CA ASN A 15 -156.05 76.57 -69.64
C ASN A 15 -154.67 75.94 -69.89
N ASP A 16 -153.78 76.64 -70.60
CA ASP A 16 -152.39 76.17 -70.81
C ASP A 16 -151.61 76.10 -69.49
N ALA A 17 -151.88 77.00 -68.53
CA ALA A 17 -151.26 76.98 -67.21
C ALA A 17 -151.72 75.78 -66.35
N ILE A 18 -153.01 75.44 -66.36
CA ILE A 18 -153.57 74.32 -65.58
C ILE A 18 -153.09 72.98 -66.14
N MET A 19 -153.08 72.81 -67.47
CA MET A 19 -152.56 71.59 -68.11
C MET A 19 -151.08 71.37 -67.80
N LYS A 20 -150.29 72.44 -67.67
CA LYS A 20 -148.89 72.36 -67.30
C LYS A 20 -148.69 71.90 -65.85
N GLN A 21 -149.43 72.47 -64.89
CA GLN A 21 -149.35 72.03 -63.49
C GLN A 21 -149.76 70.57 -63.30
N LEU A 22 -150.78 70.09 -64.01
CA LEU A 22 -151.22 68.69 -63.90
C LEU A 22 -150.12 67.71 -64.38
N ALA A 23 -149.42 68.06 -65.46
CA ALA A 23 -148.29 67.28 -65.97
C ALA A 23 -147.08 67.30 -65.02
N GLU A 24 -146.80 68.45 -64.38
CA GLU A 24 -145.75 68.58 -63.36
C GLU A 24 -146.06 67.69 -62.13
N SER A 25 -147.29 67.73 -61.59
CA SER A 25 -147.68 66.88 -60.44
C SER A 25 -147.70 65.37 -60.75
N GLN A 26 -148.07 64.96 -61.98
CA GLN A 26 -147.94 63.55 -62.37
C GLN A 26 -146.47 63.11 -62.50
N GLY A 27 -145.58 64.01 -62.90
CA GLY A 27 -144.13 63.79 -62.89
C GLY A 27 -143.59 63.56 -61.48
N GLU A 28 -143.97 64.40 -60.51
CA GLU A 28 -143.54 64.29 -59.11
C GLU A 28 -143.98 62.97 -58.45
N ILE A 29 -145.23 62.53 -58.68
CA ILE A 29 -145.74 61.26 -58.14
C ILE A 29 -144.94 60.07 -58.71
N GLY A 30 -144.66 60.06 -60.02
CA GLY A 30 -143.83 59.04 -60.67
C GLY A 30 -142.34 59.10 -60.29
N GLU A 31 -141.87 60.17 -59.66
CA GLU A 31 -140.52 60.26 -59.07
C GLU A 31 -140.51 59.77 -57.61
N LEU A 32 -141.56 60.07 -56.83
CA LEU A 32 -141.71 59.58 -55.46
C LEU A 32 -141.90 58.06 -55.38
N GLN A 33 -142.66 57.45 -56.30
CA GLN A 33 -142.80 55.99 -56.35
C GLN A 33 -141.45 55.29 -56.60
N ARG A 34 -140.66 55.77 -57.57
CA ARG A 34 -139.30 55.25 -57.81
C ARG A 34 -138.37 55.44 -56.61
N LYS A 35 -138.48 56.55 -55.87
CA LYS A 35 -137.71 56.77 -54.63
C LYS A 35 -138.12 55.83 -53.49
N LEU A 36 -139.38 55.40 -53.45
CA LEU A 36 -139.85 54.43 -52.46
C LEU A 36 -139.37 53.00 -52.81
N GLU A 37 -139.49 52.59 -54.08
CA GLU A 37 -138.96 51.30 -54.55
C GLU A 37 -137.44 51.19 -54.35
N ASP A 38 -136.68 52.26 -54.63
CA ASP A 38 -135.24 52.31 -54.39
C ASP A 38 -134.89 52.35 -52.89
N ALA A 39 -135.78 52.88 -52.02
CA ALA A 39 -135.60 52.83 -50.57
C ALA A 39 -135.84 51.41 -50.01
N ASP A 40 -136.90 50.72 -50.44
CA ASP A 40 -137.18 49.34 -50.03
C ASP A 40 -136.10 48.38 -50.53
N ALA A 41 -135.60 48.55 -51.76
CA ALA A 41 -134.47 47.79 -52.29
C ALA A 41 -133.19 47.97 -51.44
N ARG A 42 -132.89 49.20 -51.00
CA ARG A 42 -131.77 49.47 -50.07
C ARG A 42 -132.01 48.86 -48.69
N ASN A 43 -133.24 48.84 -48.21
CA ASN A 43 -133.58 48.25 -46.91
C ASN A 43 -133.36 46.73 -46.91
N GLY A 44 -133.75 46.05 -47.99
CA GLY A 44 -133.43 44.64 -48.21
C GLY A 44 -131.92 44.36 -48.21
N LEU A 45 -131.14 45.17 -48.95
CA LEU A 45 -129.66 45.06 -48.97
C LEU A 45 -129.00 45.31 -47.60
N LEU A 46 -129.58 46.17 -46.77
CA LEU A 46 -129.13 46.40 -45.40
C LEU A 46 -129.46 45.21 -44.49
N GLN A 47 -130.64 44.61 -44.65
CA GLN A 47 -131.05 43.43 -43.88
C GLN A 47 -130.20 42.20 -44.22
N ASP A 48 -129.92 41.96 -45.51
CA ASP A 48 -128.95 40.94 -45.95
C ASP A 48 -127.54 41.19 -45.39
N SER A 49 -127.14 42.46 -45.26
CA SER A 49 -125.82 42.82 -44.72
C SER A 49 -125.74 42.67 -43.20
N LEU A 50 -126.85 42.91 -42.49
CA LEU A 50 -126.98 42.61 -41.06
C LEU A 50 -126.92 41.10 -40.81
N GLN A 51 -127.67 40.30 -41.58
CA GLN A 51 -127.65 38.84 -41.41
C GLN A 51 -126.25 38.26 -41.67
N ARG A 52 -125.55 38.70 -42.72
CA ARG A 52 -124.13 38.31 -42.96
C ARG A 52 -123.18 38.75 -41.84
N LEU A 53 -123.46 39.87 -41.18
CA LEU A 53 -122.68 40.33 -40.03
C LEU A 53 -122.94 39.47 -38.80
N GLU A 54 -124.20 39.14 -38.52
CA GLU A 54 -124.62 38.24 -37.44
C GLU A 54 -124.01 36.84 -37.60
N GLU A 55 -124.09 36.26 -38.80
CA GLU A 55 -123.44 35.01 -39.18
C GLU A 55 -121.91 35.09 -38.98
N SER A 56 -121.26 36.17 -39.45
CA SER A 56 -119.81 36.38 -39.24
C SER A 56 -119.42 36.58 -37.78
N THR A 57 -120.29 37.12 -36.92
CA THR A 57 -120.03 37.19 -35.48
C THR A 57 -120.19 35.84 -34.80
N ALA A 58 -121.20 35.04 -35.17
CA ALA A 58 -121.39 33.69 -34.65
C ALA A 58 -120.20 32.78 -35.00
N ASP A 59 -119.69 32.85 -36.23
CA ASP A 59 -118.49 32.11 -36.66
C ASP A 59 -117.24 32.52 -35.84
N LYS A 60 -117.06 33.82 -35.56
CA LYS A 60 -115.94 34.32 -34.74
C LYS A 60 -116.04 33.88 -33.28
N ASP A 61 -117.23 33.90 -32.70
CA ASP A 61 -117.45 33.44 -31.32
C ASP A 61 -117.24 31.92 -31.21
N SER A 62 -117.62 31.15 -32.25
CA SER A 62 -117.33 29.72 -32.36
C SER A 62 -115.82 29.44 -32.45
N LEU A 63 -115.08 30.17 -33.30
CA LEU A 63 -113.62 30.08 -33.40
C LEU A 63 -112.92 30.44 -32.08
N LEU A 64 -113.37 31.50 -31.40
CA LEU A 64 -112.86 31.88 -30.07
C LEU A 64 -113.16 30.82 -28.99
N ALA A 65 -114.26 30.10 -29.09
CA ALA A 65 -114.57 28.99 -28.19
C ALA A 65 -113.63 27.79 -28.43
N ILE A 66 -113.34 27.47 -29.69
CA ILE A 66 -112.37 26.43 -30.08
C ILE A 66 -110.96 26.80 -29.60
N GLU A 67 -110.49 28.01 -29.89
CA GLU A 67 -109.17 28.50 -29.46
C GLU A 67 -109.01 28.47 -27.93
N ARG A 68 -110.06 28.80 -27.17
CA ARG A 68 -110.07 28.69 -25.69
C ARG A 68 -110.03 27.25 -25.21
N HIS A 69 -110.68 26.31 -25.91
CA HIS A 69 -110.62 24.89 -25.60
C HIS A 69 -109.21 24.33 -25.87
N GLU A 70 -108.64 24.61 -27.04
CA GLU A 70 -107.28 24.19 -27.41
C GLU A 70 -106.22 24.76 -26.46
N ASN A 71 -106.32 26.04 -26.10
CA ASN A 71 -105.45 26.65 -25.07
C ASN A 71 -105.67 26.05 -23.67
N SER A 72 -106.85 25.49 -23.37
CA SER A 72 -107.10 24.77 -22.12
C SER A 72 -106.39 23.41 -22.10
N GLU A 73 -106.47 22.65 -23.21
CA GLU A 73 -105.83 21.34 -23.33
C GLU A 73 -104.31 21.45 -23.39
N THR A 74 -103.74 22.34 -24.21
CA THR A 74 -102.28 22.55 -24.26
C THR A 74 -101.72 22.99 -22.90
N LYS A 75 -102.48 23.77 -22.12
CA LYS A 75 -102.12 24.14 -20.75
C LYS A 75 -102.16 22.94 -19.79
N LYS A 76 -103.11 22.01 -19.93
CA LYS A 76 -103.14 20.76 -19.14
C LYS A 76 -101.94 19.87 -19.50
N GLU A 77 -101.63 19.69 -20.77
CA GLU A 77 -100.46 18.93 -21.24
C GLU A 77 -99.14 19.54 -20.75
N LEU A 78 -99.02 20.87 -20.79
CA LEU A 78 -97.86 21.58 -20.26
C LEU A 78 -97.70 21.37 -18.75
N VAL A 79 -98.78 21.44 -17.97
CA VAL A 79 -98.75 21.17 -16.52
C VAL A 79 -98.41 19.69 -16.24
N GLY A 80 -98.93 18.76 -17.02
CA GLY A 80 -98.56 17.34 -16.95
C GLY A 80 -97.08 17.10 -17.24
N SER A 81 -96.56 17.76 -18.27
CA SER A 81 -95.14 17.71 -18.67
C SER A 81 -94.23 18.32 -17.59
N GLN A 82 -94.60 19.48 -17.03
CA GLN A 82 -93.90 20.12 -15.92
C GLN A 82 -93.86 19.22 -14.68
N LYS A 83 -94.96 18.54 -14.35
CA LYS A 83 -94.99 17.55 -13.26
C LYS A 83 -94.03 16.38 -13.54
N LYS A 84 -94.02 15.85 -14.77
CA LYS A 84 -93.12 14.75 -15.14
C LYS A 84 -91.64 15.17 -15.09
N ILE A 85 -91.33 16.40 -15.50
CA ILE A 85 -89.98 16.99 -15.38
C ILE A 85 -89.59 17.14 -13.90
N ALA A 86 -90.49 17.58 -13.02
CA ALA A 86 -90.23 17.68 -11.59
C ALA A 86 -89.95 16.31 -10.95
N GLU A 87 -90.73 15.28 -11.30
CA GLU A 87 -90.50 13.89 -10.86
C GLU A 87 -89.11 13.37 -11.32
N LEU A 88 -88.75 13.59 -12.58
CA LEU A 88 -87.44 13.20 -13.12
C LEU A 88 -86.29 13.99 -12.48
N LEU A 89 -86.48 15.28 -12.15
CA LEU A 89 -85.47 16.07 -11.44
C LEU A 89 -85.23 15.53 -10.02
N THR A 90 -86.27 15.10 -9.30
CA THR A 90 -86.08 14.44 -7.99
C THR A 90 -85.33 13.11 -8.14
N GLU A 91 -85.65 12.29 -9.13
CA GLU A 91 -84.96 11.02 -9.39
C GLU A 91 -83.48 11.22 -9.79
N VAL A 92 -83.19 12.24 -10.61
CA VAL A 92 -81.81 12.66 -10.94
C VAL A 92 -81.06 13.18 -9.71
N GLN A 93 -81.74 13.83 -8.77
CA GLN A 93 -81.12 14.34 -7.56
C GLN A 93 -80.82 13.23 -6.53
N ASP A 94 -81.72 12.26 -6.37
CA ASP A 94 -81.52 11.08 -5.53
C ASP A 94 -80.42 10.16 -6.09
N THR A 95 -80.41 9.92 -7.41
CA THR A 95 -79.32 9.17 -8.06
C THR A 95 -77.97 9.87 -7.94
N ARG A 96 -77.94 11.21 -8.02
CA ARG A 96 -76.72 11.99 -7.77
C ARG A 96 -76.24 11.89 -6.32
N ALA A 97 -77.14 11.82 -5.34
CA ALA A 97 -76.78 11.58 -3.95
C ALA A 97 -76.15 10.19 -3.77
N ASN A 98 -76.77 9.14 -4.34
CA ASN A 98 -76.22 7.78 -4.31
C ASN A 98 -74.84 7.67 -4.98
N VAL A 99 -74.61 8.39 -6.09
CA VAL A 99 -73.29 8.46 -6.74
C VAL A 99 -72.26 9.13 -5.82
N ALA A 100 -72.61 10.23 -5.17
CA ALA A 100 -71.70 10.91 -4.23
C ALA A 100 -71.33 10.03 -3.02
N GLU A 101 -72.25 9.20 -2.52
CA GLU A 101 -71.96 8.21 -1.47
C GLU A 101 -71.02 7.10 -1.96
N LEU A 102 -71.22 6.59 -3.18
CA LEU A 102 -70.34 5.59 -3.79
C LEU A 102 -68.93 6.14 -4.06
N GLU A 103 -68.82 7.36 -4.56
CA GLU A 103 -67.53 8.04 -4.71
C GLU A 103 -66.80 8.21 -3.37
N ASP A 104 -67.53 8.50 -2.28
CA ASP A 104 -66.92 8.62 -0.96
C ASP A 104 -66.47 7.26 -0.40
N LEU A 105 -67.24 6.20 -0.65
CA LEU A 105 -66.82 4.83 -0.33
C LEU A 105 -65.56 4.43 -1.10
N ILE A 106 -65.46 4.77 -2.39
CA ILE A 106 -64.29 4.53 -3.23
C ILE A 106 -63.07 5.27 -2.65
N ARG A 107 -63.17 6.59 -2.38
CA ARG A 107 -62.08 7.37 -1.77
C ARG A 107 -61.60 6.78 -0.44
N ARG A 108 -62.52 6.29 0.40
CA ARG A 108 -62.17 5.61 1.67
C ARG A 108 -61.48 4.27 1.46
N LEU A 109 -61.83 3.53 0.41
CA LEU A 109 -61.18 2.26 0.06
C LEU A 109 -59.79 2.48 -0.55
N GLU A 110 -59.64 3.45 -1.45
CA GLU A 110 -58.35 3.88 -1.99
C GLU A 110 -57.40 4.35 -0.88
N GLY A 111 -57.88 5.17 0.06
CA GLY A 111 -57.09 5.59 1.23
C GLY A 111 -56.66 4.42 2.11
N LYS A 112 -57.52 3.41 2.31
CA LYS A 112 -57.14 2.17 3.03
C LYS A 112 -56.12 1.34 2.26
N LEU A 113 -56.29 1.21 0.95
CA LEU A 113 -55.38 0.48 0.07
C LEU A 113 -53.97 1.08 0.13
N ALA A 114 -53.85 2.40 -0.02
CA ALA A 114 -52.58 3.13 0.07
C ALA A 114 -51.89 2.93 1.44
N ILE A 115 -52.65 2.91 2.55
CA ILE A 115 -52.11 2.61 3.88
C ILE A 115 -51.60 1.16 3.94
N THR A 116 -52.34 0.18 3.40
CA THR A 116 -51.88 -1.22 3.38
C THR A 116 -50.67 -1.45 2.48
N GLU A 117 -50.56 -0.74 1.36
CA GLU A 117 -49.39 -0.79 0.47
C GLU A 117 -48.15 -0.19 1.13
N ALA A 118 -48.30 0.95 1.83
CA ALA A 118 -47.22 1.55 2.61
C ALA A 118 -46.73 0.62 3.73
N LEU A 119 -47.66 -0.02 4.47
CA LEU A 119 -47.30 -1.00 5.49
C LEU A 119 -46.58 -2.23 4.90
N LEU A 120 -47.07 -2.77 3.78
CA LEU A 120 -46.43 -3.89 3.08
C LEU A 120 -45.02 -3.53 2.57
N LEU A 121 -44.80 -2.27 2.15
CA LEU A 121 -43.48 -1.79 1.75
C LEU A 121 -42.51 -1.77 2.93
N THR A 122 -42.91 -1.18 4.06
CA THR A 122 -42.08 -1.15 5.28
C THR A 122 -41.78 -2.56 5.82
N GLU A 123 -42.75 -3.49 5.77
CA GLU A 123 -42.53 -4.89 6.13
C GLU A 123 -41.51 -5.58 5.21
N LYS A 124 -41.58 -5.34 3.90
CA LYS A 124 -40.58 -5.85 2.93
C LYS A 124 -39.18 -5.30 3.18
N GLU A 125 -39.06 -4.00 3.45
CA GLU A 125 -37.76 -3.37 3.79
C GLU A 125 -37.17 -3.95 5.08
N GLN A 126 -38.00 -4.16 6.11
CA GLN A 126 -37.57 -4.74 7.37
C GLN A 126 -37.22 -6.24 7.24
N ASN A 127 -37.94 -6.99 6.41
CA ASN A 127 -37.60 -8.38 6.07
C ASN A 127 -36.31 -8.48 5.25
N ALA A 128 -36.05 -7.55 4.32
CA ALA A 128 -34.78 -7.48 3.60
C ALA A 128 -33.60 -7.14 4.53
N SER A 129 -33.80 -6.21 5.47
CA SER A 129 -32.80 -5.84 6.49
C SER A 129 -32.46 -7.01 7.42
N THR A 130 -33.47 -7.72 7.92
CA THR A 130 -33.27 -8.89 8.80
C THR A 130 -32.63 -10.07 8.07
N LEU A 131 -32.98 -10.34 6.80
CA LEU A 131 -32.29 -11.34 5.97
C LEU A 131 -30.81 -11.00 5.78
N LYS A 132 -30.48 -9.72 5.57
CA LYS A 132 -29.09 -9.27 5.44
C LYS A 132 -28.30 -9.49 6.74
N LEU A 133 -28.87 -9.11 7.89
CA LEU A 133 -28.26 -9.35 9.20
C LEU A 133 -28.09 -10.85 9.51
N LEU A 134 -29.04 -11.69 9.08
CA LEU A 134 -28.94 -13.15 9.21
C LEU A 134 -27.76 -13.71 8.39
N ALA A 135 -27.59 -13.26 7.14
CA ALA A 135 -26.48 -13.67 6.28
C ALA A 135 -25.12 -13.20 6.83
N GLU A 136 -25.04 -11.97 7.33
CA GLU A 136 -23.84 -11.44 8.00
C GLU A 136 -23.49 -12.24 9.26
N ALA A 137 -24.50 -12.64 10.06
CA ALA A 137 -24.30 -13.51 11.22
C ALA A 137 -23.85 -14.93 10.84
N GLN A 138 -24.39 -15.52 9.76
CA GLN A 138 -23.96 -16.82 9.25
C GLN A 138 -22.49 -16.81 8.80
N LEU A 139 -22.06 -15.80 8.03
CA LEU A 139 -20.67 -15.62 7.64
C LEU A 139 -19.74 -15.47 8.86
N ARG A 140 -20.18 -14.73 9.89
CA ARG A 140 -19.44 -14.57 11.15
C ARG A 140 -19.26 -15.90 11.88
N ILE A 141 -20.29 -16.73 11.91
CA ILE A 141 -20.24 -18.07 12.53
C ILE A 141 -19.27 -18.98 11.76
N GLU A 142 -19.33 -18.98 10.43
CA GLU A 142 -18.45 -19.80 9.60
C GLU A 142 -16.96 -19.36 9.70
N GLU A 143 -16.70 -18.06 9.83
CA GLU A 143 -15.37 -17.54 10.13
C GLU A 143 -14.86 -17.99 11.52
N LEU A 144 -15.75 -17.99 12.53
CA LEU A 144 -15.42 -18.47 13.88
C LEU A 144 -15.14 -19.98 13.91
N ILE A 145 -15.89 -20.79 13.15
CA ILE A 145 -15.63 -22.23 13.00
C ILE A 145 -14.24 -22.46 12.40
N LYS A 146 -13.88 -21.77 11.31
CA LYS A 146 -12.54 -21.86 10.70
C LYS A 146 -11.41 -21.44 11.66
N LYS A 147 -11.66 -20.45 12.52
CA LYS A 147 -10.71 -20.06 13.58
C LYS A 147 -10.60 -21.10 14.69
N LEU A 148 -11.69 -21.77 15.05
CA LEU A 148 -11.71 -22.87 16.02
C LEU A 148 -10.90 -24.07 15.48
N GLU A 149 -11.20 -24.55 14.26
CA GLU A 149 -10.43 -25.63 13.60
C GLU A 149 -8.93 -25.30 13.49
N GLY A 150 -8.60 -24.03 13.19
CA GLY A 150 -7.22 -23.56 13.14
C GLY A 150 -6.55 -23.47 14.52
N SER A 151 -7.33 -23.38 15.60
CA SER A 151 -6.86 -23.45 16.98
C SER A 151 -6.66 -24.90 17.43
N ASP A 152 -7.60 -25.79 17.09
CA ASP A 152 -7.53 -27.21 17.45
C ASP A 152 -6.30 -27.87 16.80
N ARG A 153 -6.06 -27.62 15.50
CA ARG A 153 -4.83 -28.09 14.81
C ARG A 153 -3.53 -27.55 15.44
N LYS A 154 -3.57 -26.37 16.06
CA LYS A 154 -2.42 -25.83 16.82
C LYS A 154 -2.29 -26.52 18.18
N SER A 155 -3.40 -26.84 18.83
CA SER A 155 -3.41 -27.63 20.08
C SER A 155 -2.83 -29.03 19.85
N ASP A 156 -3.22 -29.71 18.77
CA ASP A 156 -2.68 -31.02 18.38
C ASP A 156 -1.16 -30.93 18.13
N SER A 157 -0.72 -29.95 17.34
CA SER A 157 0.70 -29.69 17.08
C SER A 157 1.50 -29.39 18.36
N LEU A 158 0.92 -28.62 19.29
CA LEU A 158 1.53 -28.37 20.60
C LEU A 158 1.62 -29.66 21.43
N GLN A 159 0.59 -30.51 21.42
CA GLN A 159 0.61 -31.80 22.09
C GLN A 159 1.70 -32.75 21.52
N ASP A 160 1.89 -32.75 20.19
CA ASP A 160 2.98 -33.46 19.51
C ASP A 160 4.38 -32.89 19.84
N THR A 161 4.49 -31.60 20.18
CA THR A 161 5.75 -31.03 20.68
C THR A 161 5.97 -31.37 22.16
N ILE A 162 4.93 -31.36 23.00
CA ILE A 162 5.03 -31.70 24.42
C ILE A 162 5.45 -33.16 24.59
N THR A 163 4.77 -34.10 23.92
CA THR A 163 5.10 -35.53 23.99
C THR A 163 6.52 -35.84 23.51
N ARG A 164 7.03 -35.10 22.52
CA ARG A 164 8.43 -35.20 22.07
C ARG A 164 9.43 -34.62 23.07
N LEU A 165 9.10 -33.50 23.71
CA LEU A 165 9.92 -32.93 24.78
C LEU A 165 9.94 -33.81 26.03
N GLU A 166 8.83 -34.48 26.36
CA GLU A 166 8.78 -35.49 27.42
C GLU A 166 9.69 -36.68 27.09
N GLN A 167 9.69 -37.18 25.84
CA GLN A 167 10.63 -38.20 25.38
C GLN A 167 12.10 -37.72 25.49
N ASP A 168 12.42 -36.52 25.02
CA ASP A 168 13.77 -35.94 25.13
C ASP A 168 14.23 -35.75 26.59
N VAL A 169 13.31 -35.40 27.51
CA VAL A 169 13.60 -35.33 28.95
C VAL A 169 13.92 -36.72 29.50
N THR A 170 13.09 -37.74 29.24
CA THR A 170 13.38 -39.11 29.71
C THR A 170 14.68 -39.68 29.15
N ALA A 171 15.02 -39.36 27.90
CA ALA A 171 16.29 -39.73 27.28
C ALA A 171 17.49 -39.03 27.96
N LYS A 172 17.35 -37.75 28.32
CA LYS A 172 18.38 -37.00 29.07
C LYS A 172 18.53 -37.49 30.51
N GLU A 173 17.44 -37.87 31.18
CA GLU A 173 17.49 -38.46 32.51
C GLU A 173 18.22 -39.81 32.51
N ALA A 174 17.98 -40.64 31.48
CA ALA A 174 18.72 -41.89 31.28
C ALA A 174 20.22 -41.63 31.02
N LEU A 175 20.57 -40.67 30.16
CA LEU A 175 21.97 -40.29 29.92
C LEU A 175 22.66 -39.77 31.20
N LEU A 176 21.99 -38.89 31.96
CA LEU A 176 22.51 -38.37 33.23
C LEU A 176 22.75 -39.49 34.26
N LEU A 177 21.90 -40.52 34.28
CA LEU A 177 22.12 -41.70 35.11
C LEU A 177 23.39 -42.46 34.68
N THR A 178 23.58 -42.71 33.39
CA THR A 178 24.80 -43.38 32.88
C THR A 178 26.06 -42.56 33.10
N GLU A 179 26.00 -41.23 32.97
CA GLU A 179 27.12 -40.33 33.27
C GLU A 179 27.48 -40.37 34.76
N LYS A 180 26.47 -40.39 35.64
CA LYS A 180 26.67 -40.54 37.09
C LYS A 180 27.29 -41.89 37.44
N GLU A 181 26.85 -42.99 36.83
CA GLU A 181 27.43 -44.31 37.03
C GLU A 181 28.89 -44.37 36.56
N ALA A 182 29.21 -43.78 35.40
CA ALA A 182 30.57 -43.66 34.89
C ALA A 182 31.47 -42.78 35.80
N HIS A 183 30.94 -41.67 36.32
CA HIS A 183 31.65 -40.82 37.28
C HIS A 183 31.89 -41.55 38.61
N ASP A 184 30.92 -42.29 39.13
CA ASP A 184 31.08 -43.07 40.35
C ASP A 184 32.09 -44.22 40.18
N ALA A 185 32.13 -44.87 39.02
CA ALA A 185 33.17 -45.83 38.67
C ALA A 185 34.58 -45.20 38.60
N THR A 186 34.70 -44.05 37.93
CA THR A 186 35.96 -43.29 37.81
C THR A 186 36.46 -42.79 39.18
N ARG A 187 35.54 -42.39 40.05
CA ARG A 187 35.86 -41.99 41.43
C ARG A 187 36.37 -43.18 42.24
N LYS A 188 35.82 -44.38 42.05
CA LYS A 188 36.28 -45.61 42.72
C LYS A 188 37.70 -45.99 42.29
N THR A 189 38.00 -45.98 41.00
CA THR A 189 39.36 -46.28 40.50
C THR A 189 40.37 -45.23 40.96
N LEU A 190 39.97 -43.95 41.06
CA LEU A 190 40.82 -42.91 41.64
C LEU A 190 41.12 -43.15 43.13
N THR A 191 40.14 -43.59 43.93
CA THR A 191 40.39 -43.93 45.34
C THR A 191 41.29 -45.14 45.51
N GLU A 192 41.16 -46.16 44.65
CA GLU A 192 42.02 -47.35 44.64
C GLU A 192 43.48 -46.97 44.29
N ALA A 193 43.68 -46.17 43.23
CA ALA A 193 45.01 -45.66 42.87
C ALA A 193 45.63 -44.74 43.94
N GLN A 194 44.82 -44.01 44.72
CA GLN A 194 45.30 -43.22 45.85
C GLN A 194 45.76 -44.10 47.04
N GLU A 195 45.09 -45.22 47.28
CA GLU A 195 45.47 -46.20 48.30
C GLU A 195 46.78 -46.90 47.93
N GLU A 196 46.90 -47.39 46.68
CA GLU A 196 48.14 -47.97 46.15
C GLU A 196 49.32 -46.99 46.21
N SER A 197 49.09 -45.73 45.83
CA SER A 197 50.11 -44.66 45.94
C SER A 197 50.54 -44.43 47.38
N GLY A 198 49.61 -44.51 48.35
CA GLY A 198 49.91 -44.45 49.78
C GLY A 198 50.77 -45.62 50.28
N GLU A 199 50.50 -46.85 49.81
CA GLU A 199 51.33 -48.01 50.13
C GLU A 199 52.74 -47.91 49.55
N LEU A 200 52.87 -47.44 48.30
CA LEU A 200 54.18 -47.20 47.67
C LEU A 200 54.98 -46.15 48.43
N LEU A 201 54.35 -45.05 48.86
CA LEU A 201 55.00 -44.00 49.66
C LEU A 201 55.50 -44.51 51.01
N LYS A 202 54.77 -45.45 51.63
CA LYS A 202 55.21 -46.16 52.84
C LYS A 202 56.40 -47.07 52.58
N LYS A 203 56.39 -47.86 51.49
CA LYS A 203 57.55 -48.69 51.07
C LYS A 203 58.80 -47.84 50.81
N ILE A 204 58.65 -46.68 50.17
CA ILE A 204 59.76 -45.73 49.97
C ILE A 204 60.33 -45.28 51.32
N HIS A 205 59.47 -44.90 52.28
CA HIS A 205 59.92 -44.50 53.61
C HIS A 205 60.64 -45.61 54.40
N ASP A 206 60.16 -46.85 54.30
CA ASP A 206 60.83 -48.01 54.91
C ASP A 206 62.18 -48.29 54.22
N ASN A 207 62.28 -48.13 52.90
CA ASN A 207 63.54 -48.24 52.14
C ASN A 207 64.53 -47.13 52.52
N ASP A 208 64.10 -45.87 52.65
CA ASP A 208 64.94 -44.75 53.10
C ASP A 208 65.55 -45.04 54.47
N LYS A 209 64.77 -45.63 55.38
CA LYS A 209 65.23 -46.05 56.70
C LYS A 209 66.29 -47.17 56.61
N HIS A 210 66.13 -48.12 55.69
CA HIS A 210 67.15 -49.15 55.43
C HIS A 210 68.43 -48.55 54.84
N ILE A 211 68.33 -47.59 53.90
CA ILE A 211 69.46 -46.86 53.34
C ILE A 211 70.23 -46.12 54.45
N LEU A 212 69.54 -45.44 55.36
CA LEU A 212 70.15 -44.75 56.49
C LEU A 212 70.90 -45.72 57.43
N GLN A 213 70.35 -46.93 57.64
CA GLN A 213 70.97 -47.97 58.46
C GLN A 213 72.21 -48.59 57.78
N LEU A 214 72.20 -48.71 56.45
CA LEU A 214 73.37 -49.12 55.66
C LEU A 214 74.46 -48.05 55.68
N GLN A 215 74.12 -46.77 55.51
CA GLN A 215 75.07 -45.65 55.62
C GLN A 215 75.78 -45.64 56.99
N PHE A 216 75.04 -45.82 58.09
CA PHE A 216 75.64 -45.91 59.42
C PHE A 216 76.57 -47.13 59.57
N THR A 217 76.26 -48.22 58.87
CA THR A 217 77.11 -49.43 58.86
C THR A 217 78.39 -49.21 58.05
N ILE A 218 78.29 -48.55 56.89
CA ILE A 218 79.43 -48.17 56.04
C ILE A 218 80.37 -47.23 56.81
N GLN A 219 79.85 -46.14 57.41
CA GLN A 219 80.66 -45.22 58.20
C GLN A 219 81.44 -45.94 59.32
N ARG A 220 80.77 -46.88 60.02
CA ARG A 220 81.41 -47.65 61.09
C ARG A 220 82.48 -48.64 60.56
N LEU A 221 82.33 -49.13 59.32
CA LEU A 221 83.37 -49.93 58.66
C LEU A 221 84.55 -49.05 58.23
N GLU A 222 84.31 -47.88 57.65
CA GLU A 222 85.35 -46.89 57.31
C GLU A 222 86.19 -46.51 58.54
N GLU A 223 85.54 -46.24 59.69
CA GLU A 223 86.21 -46.00 60.97
C GLU A 223 87.10 -47.19 61.40
N THR A 224 86.67 -48.44 61.21
CA THR A 224 87.50 -49.62 61.49
C THR A 224 88.64 -49.82 60.50
N THR A 225 88.45 -49.49 59.22
CA THR A 225 89.51 -49.56 58.20
C THR A 225 90.61 -48.55 58.52
N VAL A 226 90.26 -47.31 58.84
CA VAL A 226 91.22 -46.29 59.28
C VAL A 226 91.95 -46.71 60.56
N ALA A 227 91.26 -47.36 61.52
CA ALA A 227 91.91 -47.90 62.72
C ALA A 227 92.93 -49.01 62.39
N ASN A 228 92.61 -49.89 61.45
CA ASN A 228 93.51 -50.96 60.99
C ASN A 228 94.72 -50.43 60.20
N GLU A 229 94.53 -49.43 59.34
CA GLU A 229 95.64 -48.75 58.64
C GLU A 229 96.63 -48.12 59.63
N ASN A 230 96.12 -47.47 60.67
CA ASN A 230 96.96 -46.90 61.75
C ASN A 230 97.70 -47.97 62.57
N LEU A 231 97.14 -49.18 62.72
CA LEU A 231 97.83 -50.31 63.35
C LEU A 231 98.96 -50.86 62.45
N LEU A 232 98.68 -51.08 61.17
CA LEU A 232 99.66 -51.49 60.16
C LEU A 232 100.83 -50.50 60.05
N LEU A 233 100.56 -49.20 60.21
CA LEU A 233 101.61 -48.17 60.18
C LEU A 233 102.56 -48.29 61.38
N ARG A 234 102.04 -48.51 62.60
CA ARG A 234 102.87 -48.78 63.79
C ARG A 234 103.62 -50.11 63.69
N GLU A 235 103.03 -51.13 63.08
CA GLU A 235 103.69 -52.42 62.87
C GLU A 235 104.87 -52.27 61.88
N ARG A 236 104.73 -51.44 60.84
CA ARG A 236 105.87 -51.05 59.98
C ARG A 236 106.96 -50.31 60.73
N GLU A 237 106.62 -49.27 61.52
CA GLU A 237 107.61 -48.55 62.34
C GLU A 237 108.35 -49.48 63.31
N GLN A 238 107.63 -50.41 63.95
CA GLN A 238 108.21 -51.41 64.83
C GLN A 238 109.14 -52.38 64.07
N ASN A 239 108.74 -52.82 62.88
CA ASN A 239 109.59 -53.66 62.02
C ASN A 239 110.86 -52.93 61.57
N ASP A 240 110.78 -51.64 61.20
CA ASP A 240 111.96 -50.83 60.86
C ASP A 240 112.93 -50.70 62.04
N ILE A 241 112.42 -50.51 63.26
CA ILE A 241 113.23 -50.50 64.50
C ILE A 241 113.93 -51.85 64.70
N THR A 242 113.22 -52.97 64.54
CA THR A 242 113.84 -54.31 64.69
C THR A 242 114.86 -54.61 63.60
N THR A 243 114.62 -54.16 62.36
CA THR A 243 115.54 -54.31 61.22
C THR A 243 116.82 -53.51 61.45
N LYS A 244 116.70 -52.29 61.99
CA LYS A 244 117.86 -51.48 62.37
C LYS A 244 118.68 -52.12 63.49
N ALA A 245 118.02 -52.63 64.54
CA ALA A 245 118.70 -53.35 65.62
C ALA A 245 119.40 -54.64 65.13
N HIS A 246 118.83 -55.32 64.12
CA HIS A 246 119.47 -56.46 63.48
C HIS A 246 120.74 -56.06 62.73
N ASN A 247 120.70 -54.99 61.92
CA ASN A 247 121.87 -54.47 61.20
C ASN A 247 122.98 -54.03 62.17
N GLU A 248 122.65 -53.33 63.25
CA GLU A 248 123.60 -52.95 64.33
C GLU A 248 124.17 -54.16 65.10
N SER A 249 123.55 -55.34 65.00
CA SER A 249 124.10 -56.60 65.52
C SER A 249 125.02 -57.27 64.51
N GLN A 250 124.68 -57.21 63.22
CA GLN A 250 125.46 -57.79 62.13
C GLN A 250 126.80 -57.06 61.93
N GLU A 251 126.81 -55.73 62.04
CA GLU A 251 128.03 -54.91 61.97
C GLU A 251 129.03 -55.27 63.11
N LYS A 252 128.52 -55.64 64.29
CA LYS A 252 129.33 -56.15 65.41
C LYS A 252 129.88 -57.56 65.16
N TYR A 253 129.16 -58.41 64.43
CA TYR A 253 129.67 -59.71 63.99
C TYR A 253 130.79 -59.57 62.95
N GLU A 254 130.68 -58.61 62.02
CA GLU A 254 131.72 -58.32 61.03
C GLU A 254 133.00 -57.75 61.68
N GLU A 255 132.87 -56.90 62.71
CA GLU A 255 134.02 -56.43 63.51
C GLU A 255 134.72 -57.56 64.29
N LEU A 256 133.97 -58.62 64.66
CA LEU A 256 134.50 -59.79 65.37
C LEU A 256 135.19 -60.78 64.42
N LEU A 257 134.71 -60.88 63.18
CA LEU A 257 135.32 -61.68 62.11
C LEU A 257 136.69 -61.14 61.69
N SER A 258 136.83 -59.81 61.66
CA SER A 258 138.11 -59.11 61.39
C SER A 258 139.22 -59.50 62.39
N LYS A 259 138.87 -59.80 63.64
CA LYS A 259 139.81 -60.18 64.71
C LYS A 259 140.24 -61.66 64.68
N PHE A 260 139.59 -62.49 63.86
CA PHE A 260 139.94 -63.92 63.69
C PHE A 260 141.07 -64.14 62.67
N VAL A 261 141.16 -63.28 61.64
CA VAL A 261 142.13 -63.40 60.53
C VAL A 261 143.60 -63.30 60.99
N ASP A 262 143.87 -62.65 62.12
CA ASP A 262 145.21 -62.56 62.73
C ASP A 262 145.60 -63.78 63.60
N VAL A 263 144.67 -64.71 63.86
CA VAL A 263 144.93 -65.92 64.67
C VAL A 263 145.22 -67.14 63.79
N ASP A 264 144.46 -67.34 62.71
CA ASP A 264 144.65 -68.51 61.82
C ASP A 264 146.03 -68.51 61.13
N ARG A 265 146.60 -67.33 60.89
CA ARG A 265 147.96 -67.15 60.33
C ARG A 265 149.10 -67.69 61.21
N LYS A 266 148.79 -68.19 62.42
CA LYS A 266 149.73 -68.85 63.35
C LYS A 266 149.48 -70.34 63.56
N ILE A 267 148.43 -70.92 62.98
CA ILE A 267 148.05 -72.33 63.21
C ILE A 267 148.43 -73.24 62.02
N ASP A 268 148.52 -72.70 60.79
CA ASP A 268 148.77 -73.46 59.55
C ASP A 268 150.20 -74.04 59.35
N LEU A 269 151.15 -73.82 60.27
CA LEU A 269 152.55 -74.27 60.09
C LEU A 269 153.14 -75.11 61.22
N LEU A 270 152.31 -75.65 62.12
CA LEU A 270 152.70 -76.81 62.91
C LEU A 270 151.66 -77.93 62.85
N GLN A 271 152.14 -79.03 62.27
CA GLN A 271 151.64 -80.40 62.48
C GLN A 271 150.45 -80.86 61.63
N GLY A 272 150.68 -80.91 60.32
CA GLY A 272 150.22 -82.07 59.56
C GLY A 272 150.89 -83.35 60.08
N THR A 273 150.37 -83.94 61.16
CA THR A 273 150.62 -85.35 61.52
C THR A 273 149.54 -85.88 62.46
N ILE A 274 148.88 -86.98 62.06
CA ILE A 274 147.94 -87.81 62.85
C ILE A 274 146.58 -87.12 63.08
N GLU A 275 145.47 -87.51 62.45
CA GLU A 275 145.16 -88.62 61.54
C GLU A 275 145.60 -90.03 61.99
N ARG A 276 144.99 -90.52 63.08
CA ARG A 276 144.31 -91.84 63.09
C ARG A 276 143.49 -92.08 64.35
N LEU A 277 142.30 -92.66 64.13
CA LEU A 277 141.32 -93.17 65.11
C LEU A 277 140.63 -92.07 65.94
N GLY A 278 139.31 -92.10 66.15
CA GLY A 278 138.22 -92.95 65.64
C GLY A 278 136.91 -92.14 65.80
N GLU A 279 135.88 -92.26 64.97
CA GLU A 279 134.89 -93.36 64.84
C GLU A 279 133.49 -92.72 65.00
N ASN A 280 132.50 -93.15 64.22
CA ASN A 280 131.04 -93.10 64.48
C ASN A 280 130.42 -91.79 65.05
N THR A 281 129.47 -91.13 64.37
CA THR A 281 128.19 -91.74 63.95
C THR A 281 127.46 -90.94 62.87
N THR A 282 126.76 -91.65 61.98
CA THR A 282 125.84 -91.12 60.98
C THR A 282 124.52 -90.63 61.60
N LYS A 283 124.23 -89.32 61.55
CA LYS A 283 122.86 -88.80 61.78
C LYS A 283 122.46 -87.45 61.20
N ASP A 284 123.40 -86.57 60.82
CA ASP A 284 123.06 -85.16 60.51
C ASP A 284 122.81 -84.82 59.04
N SER A 285 123.05 -85.73 58.09
CA SER A 285 122.85 -85.46 56.65
C SER A 285 121.41 -85.66 56.14
N LEU A 286 120.48 -86.16 56.95
CA LEU A 286 119.07 -86.38 56.56
C LEU A 286 118.12 -85.26 57.03
N LEU A 287 118.42 -84.60 58.15
CA LEU A 287 117.56 -83.54 58.73
C LEU A 287 117.61 -82.20 57.99
N LEU A 288 118.63 -81.95 57.18
CA LEU A 288 118.72 -80.71 56.38
C LEU A 288 117.83 -80.76 55.12
N SER A 289 117.75 -81.92 54.47
CA SER A 289 116.92 -82.12 53.27
C SER A 289 115.42 -82.00 53.61
N GLU A 290 114.99 -82.63 54.71
CA GLU A 290 113.60 -82.58 55.18
C GLU A 290 113.15 -81.17 55.57
N ARG A 291 114.06 -80.33 56.10
CA ARG A 291 113.77 -78.90 56.35
C ARG A 291 113.60 -78.11 55.07
N HIS A 292 114.51 -78.27 54.10
CA HIS A 292 114.43 -77.52 52.84
C HIS A 292 113.19 -77.90 52.01
N GLU A 293 112.78 -79.17 51.97
CA GLU A 293 111.51 -79.56 51.34
C GLU A 293 110.30 -79.00 52.11
N LYS A 294 110.31 -79.07 53.45
CA LYS A 294 109.22 -78.54 54.28
C LYS A 294 109.02 -77.04 54.10
N ASP A 295 110.09 -76.25 54.06
CA ASP A 295 110.01 -74.80 53.90
C ASP A 295 109.64 -74.41 52.46
N ALA A 296 110.07 -75.18 51.45
CA ALA A 296 109.62 -75.02 50.07
C ALA A 296 108.12 -75.31 49.89
N ILE A 297 107.62 -76.41 50.49
CA ILE A 297 106.18 -76.75 50.50
C ILE A 297 105.38 -75.67 51.25
N LYS A 298 105.90 -75.16 52.37
CA LYS A 298 105.22 -74.11 53.14
C LYS A 298 105.12 -72.80 52.36
N LYS A 299 106.15 -72.41 51.61
CA LYS A 299 106.12 -71.24 50.73
C LYS A 299 105.15 -71.42 49.55
N ALA A 300 105.16 -72.60 48.91
CA ALA A 300 104.21 -72.90 47.84
C ALA A 300 102.75 -72.91 48.34
N LEU A 301 102.53 -73.32 49.60
CA LEU A 301 101.22 -73.27 50.25
C LEU A 301 100.76 -71.84 50.51
N THR A 302 101.62 -70.94 51.01
CA THR A 302 101.25 -69.53 51.21
C THR A 302 100.97 -68.82 49.88
N GLU A 303 101.79 -69.03 48.85
CA GLU A 303 101.54 -68.48 47.50
C GLU A 303 100.24 -69.02 46.86
N ALA A 304 99.83 -70.25 47.21
CA ALA A 304 98.55 -70.83 46.80
C ALA A 304 97.36 -70.28 47.61
N GLN A 305 97.56 -69.95 48.89
CA GLN A 305 96.54 -69.30 49.72
C GLN A 305 96.27 -67.87 49.24
N GLU A 306 97.31 -67.07 49.00
CA GLU A 306 97.18 -65.70 48.46
C GLU A 306 96.44 -65.69 47.12
N LYS A 307 96.75 -66.62 46.21
CA LYS A 307 96.01 -66.78 44.94
C LYS A 307 94.56 -67.22 45.12
N ASN A 308 94.26 -68.06 46.11
CA ASN A 308 92.88 -68.44 46.41
C ASN A 308 92.08 -67.27 46.99
N GLU A 309 92.69 -66.41 47.82
CA GLU A 309 92.07 -65.18 48.32
C GLU A 309 91.86 -64.16 47.20
N GLU A 310 92.83 -63.98 46.28
CA GLU A 310 92.67 -63.14 45.09
C GLU A 310 91.54 -63.64 44.16
N LEU A 311 91.41 -64.97 44.00
CA LEU A 311 90.32 -65.57 43.24
C LEU A 311 88.96 -65.44 43.95
N LEU A 312 88.92 -65.54 45.28
CA LEU A 312 87.70 -65.35 46.07
C LEU A 312 87.15 -63.93 45.90
N MET A 313 88.02 -62.91 46.06
CA MET A 313 87.68 -61.50 45.83
C MET A 313 87.13 -61.25 44.43
N LYS A 314 87.70 -61.89 43.39
CA LYS A 314 87.20 -61.78 42.00
C LYS A 314 85.87 -62.50 41.77
N VAL A 315 85.59 -63.56 42.53
CA VAL A 315 84.28 -64.24 42.50
C VAL A 315 83.23 -63.40 43.21
N GLU A 316 83.56 -62.72 44.31
CA GLU A 316 82.64 -61.81 45.01
C GLU A 316 82.31 -60.57 44.16
N ASP A 317 83.31 -59.90 43.55
CA ASP A 317 83.09 -58.80 42.60
C ASP A 317 82.28 -59.24 41.36
N ALA A 318 82.46 -60.48 40.89
CA ALA A 318 81.63 -61.05 39.82
C ALA A 318 80.19 -61.32 40.28
N ASN A 319 79.99 -61.78 41.52
CA ASN A 319 78.66 -62.05 42.08
C ASN A 319 77.88 -60.74 42.32
N GLU A 320 78.51 -59.68 42.84
CA GLU A 320 77.87 -58.36 42.97
C GLU A 320 77.42 -57.81 41.60
N LYS A 321 78.25 -57.98 40.56
CA LYS A 321 77.88 -57.60 39.19
C LYS A 321 76.73 -58.44 38.63
N ILE A 322 76.66 -59.72 38.98
CA ILE A 322 75.52 -60.58 38.61
C ILE A 322 74.25 -60.10 39.33
N GLU A 323 74.27 -59.82 40.63
CA GLU A 323 73.10 -59.28 41.34
C GLU A 323 72.64 -57.93 40.78
N GLN A 324 73.57 -57.01 40.49
CA GLN A 324 73.24 -55.74 39.83
C GLN A 324 72.57 -55.93 38.47
N LEU A 325 73.09 -56.85 37.64
CA LEU A 325 72.48 -57.20 36.35
C LEU A 325 71.10 -57.86 36.53
N GLN A 326 70.94 -58.76 37.49
CA GLN A 326 69.67 -59.38 37.85
C GLN A 326 68.62 -58.32 38.20
N THR A 327 68.97 -57.40 39.09
CA THR A 327 68.08 -56.30 39.54
C THR A 327 67.71 -55.38 38.37
N THR A 328 68.62 -55.18 37.42
CA THR A 328 68.38 -54.38 36.22
C THR A 328 67.45 -55.11 35.24
N ILE A 329 67.54 -56.44 35.14
CA ILE A 329 66.64 -57.28 34.33
C ILE A 329 65.22 -57.24 34.92
N ASP A 330 65.06 -57.50 36.22
CA ASP A 330 63.76 -57.48 36.90
C ASP A 330 63.04 -56.13 36.69
N MET A 331 63.76 -55.02 36.86
CA MET A 331 63.24 -53.67 36.59
C MET A 331 62.83 -53.48 35.12
N LEU A 332 63.55 -54.07 34.16
CA LEU A 332 63.19 -53.98 32.74
C LEU A 332 61.97 -54.85 32.40
N GLU A 333 61.81 -56.02 33.01
CA GLU A 333 60.65 -56.88 32.85
C GLU A 333 59.38 -56.20 33.39
N ASP A 334 59.42 -55.60 34.58
CA ASP A 334 58.33 -54.80 35.15
C ASP A 334 57.94 -53.61 34.23
N ASN A 335 58.93 -52.91 33.67
CA ASN A 335 58.70 -51.81 32.74
C ASN A 335 58.09 -52.26 31.39
N VAL A 336 58.37 -53.48 30.94
CA VAL A 336 57.74 -54.07 29.75
C VAL A 336 56.29 -54.47 30.07
N ALA A 337 56.05 -55.15 31.19
CA ALA A 337 54.71 -55.52 31.62
C ALA A 337 53.79 -54.29 31.80
N ALA A 338 54.29 -53.21 32.39
CA ALA A 338 53.56 -51.94 32.52
C ALA A 338 53.23 -51.30 31.15
N LYS A 339 54.13 -51.40 30.16
CA LYS A 339 53.88 -50.92 28.80
C LYS A 339 52.86 -51.76 28.06
N ASP A 340 52.86 -53.08 28.22
CA ASP A 340 51.89 -53.96 27.58
C ASP A 340 50.46 -53.70 28.10
N VAL A 341 50.30 -53.48 29.41
CA VAL A 341 49.01 -53.06 30.00
C VAL A 341 48.55 -51.70 29.46
N SER A 342 49.47 -50.74 29.31
CA SER A 342 49.18 -49.41 28.73
C SER A 342 48.79 -49.50 27.24
N LEU A 343 49.45 -50.37 26.47
CA LEU A 343 49.14 -50.61 25.06
C LEU A 343 47.74 -51.23 24.88
N GLU A 344 47.42 -52.24 25.69
CA GLU A 344 46.12 -52.92 25.69
C GLU A 344 44.97 -51.97 26.09
N ALA A 345 45.21 -51.03 27.01
CA ALA A 345 44.27 -49.96 27.34
C ALA A 345 44.05 -49.01 26.15
N ALA A 346 45.11 -48.55 25.49
CA ALA A 346 45.03 -47.69 24.31
C ALA A 346 44.37 -48.37 23.10
N MET A 347 44.50 -49.69 22.96
CA MET A 347 43.78 -50.48 21.95
C MET A 347 42.27 -50.51 22.23
N LYS A 348 41.86 -50.74 23.48
CA LYS A 348 40.44 -50.72 23.89
C LYS A 348 39.79 -49.35 23.71
N GLU A 349 40.54 -48.28 23.98
CA GLU A 349 40.08 -46.90 23.73
C GLU A 349 39.89 -46.64 22.23
N ASN A 350 40.86 -47.05 21.38
CA ASN A 350 40.71 -46.95 19.93
C ASN A 350 39.48 -47.73 19.41
N ASP A 351 39.24 -48.94 19.91
CA ASP A 351 38.05 -49.72 19.53
C ASP A 351 36.74 -49.12 20.05
N ALA A 352 36.76 -48.36 21.14
CA ALA A 352 35.60 -47.57 21.60
C ALA A 352 35.35 -46.36 20.69
N ILE A 353 36.40 -45.62 20.33
CA ILE A 353 36.33 -44.49 19.39
C ILE A 353 35.81 -44.96 18.02
N ARG A 354 36.31 -46.09 17.50
CA ARG A 354 35.86 -46.65 16.22
C ARG A 354 34.37 -47.03 16.23
N ARG A 355 33.88 -47.64 17.32
CA ARG A 355 32.43 -47.93 17.47
C ARG A 355 31.59 -46.66 17.50
N SER A 356 31.98 -45.67 18.31
CA SER A 356 31.29 -44.37 18.37
C SER A 356 31.25 -43.65 17.01
N LEU A 357 32.34 -43.75 16.22
CA LEU A 357 32.38 -43.20 14.86
C LEU A 357 31.40 -43.91 13.92
N THR A 358 31.32 -45.25 13.96
CA THR A 358 30.35 -46.01 13.15
C THR A 358 28.91 -45.67 13.51
N GLU A 359 28.57 -45.60 14.80
CA GLU A 359 27.21 -45.19 15.20
C GLU A 359 26.89 -43.73 14.82
N ALA A 360 27.88 -42.84 14.79
CA ALA A 360 27.70 -41.46 14.32
C ALA A 360 27.46 -41.41 12.80
N GLN A 361 28.10 -42.30 12.03
CA GLN A 361 27.85 -42.46 10.59
C GLN A 361 26.43 -43.00 10.33
N GLU A 362 26.00 -44.04 11.04
CA GLU A 362 24.64 -44.60 10.91
C GLU A 362 23.55 -43.56 11.24
N ARG A 363 23.73 -42.74 12.29
CA ARG A 363 22.80 -41.65 12.62
C ARG A 363 22.76 -40.57 11.54
N ASN A 364 23.90 -40.26 10.91
CA ASN A 364 23.94 -39.31 9.79
C ASN A 364 23.24 -39.85 8.54
N ASP A 365 23.39 -41.15 8.22
CA ASP A 365 22.68 -41.78 7.11
C ASP A 365 21.16 -41.82 7.34
N GLU A 366 20.71 -42.05 8.58
CA GLU A 366 19.29 -41.97 8.94
C GLU A 366 18.74 -40.54 8.82
N LEU A 367 19.53 -39.52 9.20
CA LEU A 367 19.18 -38.11 9.02
C LEU A 367 19.12 -37.72 7.54
N LEU A 368 20.08 -38.15 6.72
CA LEU A 368 20.06 -37.94 5.26
C LEU A 368 18.80 -38.53 4.61
N LYS A 369 18.38 -39.73 5.05
CA LYS A 369 17.13 -40.34 4.60
C LYS A 369 15.91 -39.51 4.99
N LYS A 370 15.82 -39.06 6.25
CA LYS A 370 14.73 -38.18 6.73
C LYS A 370 14.68 -36.84 5.99
N ILE A 371 15.85 -36.28 5.64
CA ILE A 371 15.93 -35.08 4.81
C ILE A 371 15.36 -35.34 3.42
N SER A 372 15.78 -36.42 2.74
CA SER A 372 15.27 -36.76 1.40
C SER A 372 13.76 -37.03 1.38
N ASP A 373 13.22 -37.73 2.38
CA ASP A 373 11.76 -37.94 2.53
C ASP A 373 11.02 -36.59 2.74
N SER A 374 11.65 -35.63 3.44
CA SER A 374 11.10 -34.29 3.65
C SER A 374 11.13 -33.43 2.37
N GLU A 375 12.21 -33.51 1.58
CA GLU A 375 12.34 -32.84 0.28
C GLU A 375 11.29 -33.35 -0.71
N TYR A 376 11.06 -34.67 -0.77
CA TYR A 376 10.00 -35.25 -1.59
C TYR A 376 8.61 -34.74 -1.17
N ARG A 377 8.35 -34.64 0.13
CA ARG A 377 7.08 -34.11 0.66
C ARG A 377 6.91 -32.61 0.39
N ILE A 378 7.98 -31.83 0.43
CA ILE A 378 7.99 -30.41 0.04
C ILE A 378 7.65 -30.27 -1.45
N HIS A 379 8.27 -31.07 -2.32
CA HIS A 379 7.95 -31.07 -3.76
C HIS A 379 6.46 -31.38 -4.02
N LEU A 380 5.90 -32.40 -3.36
CA LEU A 380 4.48 -32.75 -3.51
C LEU A 380 3.52 -31.64 -3.02
N LEU A 381 3.89 -30.93 -1.95
CA LEU A 381 3.13 -29.77 -1.47
C LEU A 381 3.24 -28.59 -2.44
N GLN A 382 4.42 -28.34 -3.01
CA GLN A 382 4.64 -27.28 -4.00
C GLN A 382 3.83 -27.52 -5.28
N ASP A 383 3.75 -28.76 -5.75
CA ASP A 383 2.92 -29.19 -6.89
C ASP A 383 1.42 -28.97 -6.62
N THR A 384 0.98 -29.23 -5.38
CA THR A 384 -0.40 -28.97 -4.92
C THR A 384 -0.71 -27.48 -4.86
N ILE A 385 0.22 -26.67 -4.33
CA ILE A 385 0.10 -25.21 -4.28
C ILE A 385 -0.01 -24.63 -5.71
N GLN A 386 0.81 -25.11 -6.64
CA GLN A 386 0.77 -24.65 -8.03
C GLN A 386 -0.56 -24.97 -8.71
N LYS A 387 -1.14 -26.16 -8.47
CA LYS A 387 -2.49 -26.52 -8.94
C LYS A 387 -3.58 -25.61 -8.35
N LEU A 388 -3.52 -25.31 -7.05
CA LEU A 388 -4.47 -24.40 -6.39
C LEU A 388 -4.33 -22.94 -6.89
N GLN A 389 -3.11 -22.49 -7.19
CA GLN A 389 -2.88 -21.17 -7.80
C GLN A 389 -3.50 -21.07 -9.20
N VAL A 390 -3.36 -22.11 -10.03
CA VAL A 390 -3.97 -22.14 -11.38
C VAL A 390 -5.50 -22.11 -11.29
N ASP A 391 -6.13 -22.90 -10.42
CA ASP A 391 -7.58 -22.87 -10.20
C ASP A 391 -8.06 -21.49 -9.69
N ALA A 392 -7.34 -20.89 -8.73
CA ALA A 392 -7.65 -19.55 -8.22
C ALA A 392 -7.56 -18.46 -9.32
N ILE A 393 -6.53 -18.52 -10.18
CA ILE A 393 -6.38 -17.60 -11.33
C ILE A 393 -7.54 -17.79 -12.32
N SER A 394 -7.92 -19.04 -12.64
CA SER A 394 -9.05 -19.33 -13.53
C SER A 394 -10.38 -18.79 -12.98
N ARG A 395 -10.65 -18.97 -11.68
CA ARG A 395 -11.87 -18.44 -11.03
C ARG A 395 -11.90 -16.91 -11.00
N LEU A 396 -10.77 -16.28 -10.69
CA LEU A 396 -10.65 -14.81 -10.72
C LEU A 396 -10.86 -14.26 -12.15
N SER A 397 -10.31 -14.93 -13.17
CA SER A 397 -10.54 -14.55 -14.57
C SER A 397 -12.02 -14.64 -14.96
N SER A 398 -12.71 -15.72 -14.57
CA SER A 398 -14.16 -15.86 -14.79
C SER A 398 -14.97 -14.75 -14.11
N PHE A 399 -14.65 -14.42 -12.86
CA PHE A 399 -15.32 -13.37 -12.10
C PHE A 399 -15.09 -11.97 -12.70
N VAL A 400 -13.88 -11.69 -13.21
CA VAL A 400 -13.58 -10.44 -13.91
C VAL A 400 -14.40 -10.30 -15.21
N MET A 401 -14.54 -11.39 -15.98
CA MET A 401 -15.36 -11.40 -17.19
C MET A 401 -16.84 -11.15 -16.89
N GLU A 402 -17.40 -11.87 -15.90
CA GLU A 402 -18.80 -11.72 -15.48
C GLU A 402 -19.10 -10.32 -14.94
N LYS A 403 -18.16 -9.72 -14.19
CA LYS A 403 -18.27 -8.33 -13.73
C LYS A 403 -18.21 -7.34 -14.90
N GLN A 404 -17.30 -7.53 -15.86
CA GLN A 404 -17.19 -6.67 -17.04
C GLN A 404 -18.48 -6.69 -17.89
N GLU A 405 -19.11 -7.87 -18.02
CA GLU A 405 -20.40 -8.01 -18.72
C GLU A 405 -21.56 -7.38 -17.93
N SER A 406 -21.58 -7.51 -16.59
CA SER A 406 -22.52 -6.80 -15.72
C SER A 406 -22.40 -5.28 -15.85
N ASP A 407 -21.17 -4.74 -15.85
CA ASP A 407 -20.91 -3.29 -15.93
C ASP A 407 -21.08 -2.75 -17.37
N ALA A 408 -20.97 -3.59 -18.40
CA ALA A 408 -21.41 -3.26 -19.76
C ALA A 408 -22.95 -3.21 -19.85
N SER A 409 -23.65 -4.20 -19.27
CA SER A 409 -25.11 -4.26 -19.26
C SER A 409 -25.74 -3.10 -18.49
N LYS A 410 -25.16 -2.70 -17.34
CA LYS A 410 -25.58 -1.49 -16.60
C LYS A 410 -25.47 -0.23 -17.45
N ARG A 411 -24.35 -0.03 -18.15
CA ARG A 411 -24.15 1.14 -19.04
C ARG A 411 -25.17 1.18 -20.18
N ALA A 412 -25.45 0.03 -20.78
CA ALA A 412 -26.50 -0.07 -21.81
C ALA A 412 -27.89 0.30 -21.26
N VAL A 413 -28.20 -0.10 -20.02
CA VAL A 413 -29.46 0.26 -19.34
C VAL A 413 -29.53 1.75 -18.99
N THR A 414 -28.44 2.36 -18.49
CA THR A 414 -28.44 3.81 -18.19
C THR A 414 -28.58 4.64 -19.45
N GLU A 415 -27.84 4.32 -20.53
CA GLU A 415 -28.01 5.03 -21.81
C GLU A 415 -29.42 4.85 -22.42
N ALA A 416 -30.04 3.67 -22.24
CA ALA A 416 -31.41 3.44 -22.71
C ALA A 416 -32.42 4.26 -21.89
N HIS A 417 -32.18 4.45 -20.59
CA HIS A 417 -33.01 5.31 -19.74
C HIS A 417 -32.87 6.79 -20.15
N GLU A 418 -31.65 7.29 -20.37
CA GLU A 418 -31.41 8.67 -20.82
C GLU A 418 -32.08 8.94 -22.18
N ARG A 419 -31.94 8.04 -23.15
CA ARG A 419 -32.62 8.14 -24.45
C ARG A 419 -34.16 8.14 -24.32
N ASN A 420 -34.72 7.40 -23.37
CA ASN A 420 -36.16 7.40 -23.12
C ASN A 420 -36.65 8.72 -22.49
N GLU A 421 -35.89 9.31 -21.56
CA GLU A 421 -36.20 10.63 -20.98
C GLU A 421 -36.15 11.74 -22.05
N ASP A 422 -35.13 11.73 -22.91
CA ASP A 422 -35.04 12.67 -24.05
C ASP A 422 -36.22 12.51 -25.02
N LEU A 423 -36.67 11.28 -25.29
CA LEU A 423 -37.84 11.00 -26.13
C LEU A 423 -39.14 11.45 -25.47
N LEU A 424 -39.30 11.24 -24.16
CA LEU A 424 -40.43 11.74 -23.37
C LEU A 424 -40.54 13.26 -23.45
N LYS A 425 -39.44 13.96 -23.17
CA LYS A 425 -39.35 15.42 -23.23
C LYS A 425 -39.65 15.97 -24.63
N ARG A 426 -39.14 15.31 -25.67
CA ARG A 426 -39.43 15.66 -27.07
C ARG A 426 -40.90 15.45 -27.43
N ASN A 427 -41.55 14.40 -26.91
CA ASN A 427 -42.98 14.19 -27.08
C ASN A 427 -43.81 15.26 -26.36
N GLU A 428 -43.40 15.68 -25.16
CA GLU A 428 -44.07 16.75 -24.40
C GLU A 428 -43.97 18.11 -25.13
N ASP A 429 -42.82 18.42 -25.72
CA ASP A 429 -42.63 19.62 -26.55
C ASP A 429 -43.46 19.56 -27.86
N LEU A 430 -43.63 18.37 -28.45
CA LEU A 430 -44.51 18.17 -29.61
C LEU A 430 -45.99 18.31 -29.25
N LEU A 431 -46.42 17.84 -28.07
CA LEU A 431 -47.79 18.01 -27.57
C LEU A 431 -48.12 19.50 -27.38
N LYS A 432 -47.26 20.26 -26.68
CA LYS A 432 -47.42 21.72 -26.52
C LYS A 432 -47.52 22.44 -27.88
N ARG A 433 -46.73 22.01 -28.86
CA ARG A 433 -46.76 22.55 -30.22
C ARG A 433 -48.05 22.21 -30.97
N ASN A 434 -48.64 21.04 -30.72
CA ASN A 434 -49.95 20.68 -31.27
C ASN A 434 -51.07 21.49 -30.61
N ASP A 435 -51.03 21.71 -29.29
CA ASP A 435 -52.01 22.55 -28.59
C ASP A 435 -52.00 24.00 -29.13
N ASP A 436 -50.80 24.57 -29.36
CA ASP A 436 -50.62 25.87 -30.02
C ASP A 436 -51.20 25.92 -31.45
N LEU A 437 -51.15 24.80 -32.18
CA LEU A 437 -51.71 24.69 -33.53
C LEU A 437 -53.24 24.54 -33.49
N ILE A 438 -53.78 23.73 -32.56
CA ILE A 438 -55.22 23.59 -32.33
C ILE A 438 -55.82 24.95 -31.99
N LYS A 439 -55.22 25.70 -31.07
CA LYS A 439 -55.66 27.05 -30.71
C LYS A 439 -55.69 28.02 -31.90
N LYS A 440 -54.68 27.96 -32.79
CA LYS A 440 -54.65 28.75 -34.03
C LYS A 440 -55.74 28.33 -35.02
N ILE A 441 -56.08 27.03 -35.08
CA ILE A 441 -57.19 26.53 -35.89
C ILE A 441 -58.52 27.03 -35.34
N GLU A 442 -58.74 26.99 -34.01
CA GLU A 442 -59.93 27.55 -33.37
C GLU A 442 -60.08 29.06 -33.62
N ASP A 443 -59.01 29.83 -33.45
CA ASP A 443 -59.03 31.27 -33.73
C ASP A 443 -59.27 31.57 -35.22
N SER A 444 -58.72 30.75 -36.12
CA SER A 444 -59.01 30.83 -37.56
C SER A 444 -60.48 30.49 -37.86
N SER A 445 -61.06 29.49 -37.18
CA SER A 445 -62.49 29.15 -37.32
C SER A 445 -63.40 30.29 -36.86
N LYS A 446 -63.06 31.02 -35.80
CA LYS A 446 -63.79 32.23 -35.36
C LYS A 446 -63.75 33.34 -36.43
N ILE A 447 -62.64 33.48 -37.15
CA ILE A 447 -62.53 34.43 -38.28
C ILE A 447 -63.40 33.95 -39.45
N VAL A 448 -63.39 32.66 -39.76
CA VAL A 448 -64.25 32.08 -40.82
C VAL A 448 -65.73 32.31 -40.52
N THR A 449 -66.21 32.08 -39.29
CA THR A 449 -67.62 32.34 -38.94
C THR A 449 -67.97 33.83 -39.06
N GLN A 450 -67.09 34.75 -38.62
CA GLN A 450 -67.30 36.19 -38.79
C GLN A 450 -67.38 36.63 -40.27
N LEU A 451 -66.54 36.04 -41.13
CA LEU A 451 -66.58 36.27 -42.58
C LEU A 451 -67.87 35.70 -43.20
N GLN A 452 -68.33 34.55 -42.73
CA GLN A 452 -69.55 33.89 -43.20
C GLN A 452 -70.82 34.68 -42.82
N GLU A 453 -70.88 35.21 -41.60
CA GLU A 453 -71.92 36.19 -41.20
C GLU A 453 -71.85 37.49 -42.01
N ALA A 454 -70.64 37.95 -42.36
CA ALA A 454 -70.46 39.15 -43.17
C ALA A 454 -70.93 38.94 -44.62
N LEU A 455 -70.67 37.77 -45.20
CA LEU A 455 -71.21 37.35 -46.48
C LEU A 455 -72.75 37.29 -46.43
N GLN A 456 -73.34 36.61 -45.44
CA GLN A 456 -74.80 36.52 -45.33
C GLN A 456 -75.46 37.91 -45.17
N ARG A 457 -74.82 38.84 -44.45
CA ARG A 457 -75.25 40.26 -44.38
C ARG A 457 -75.10 41.02 -45.71
N LEU A 458 -74.10 40.71 -46.53
CA LEU A 458 -73.91 41.31 -47.84
C LEU A 458 -74.89 40.73 -48.88
N GLU A 459 -75.15 39.43 -48.84
CA GLU A 459 -76.15 38.74 -49.66
C GLU A 459 -77.56 39.28 -49.38
N GLY A 460 -77.93 39.46 -48.10
CA GLY A 460 -79.19 40.11 -47.73
C GLY A 460 -79.30 41.55 -48.25
N LYS A 461 -78.21 42.32 -48.20
CA LYS A 461 -78.17 43.67 -48.80
C LYS A 461 -78.27 43.64 -50.33
N ALA A 462 -77.64 42.68 -50.99
CA ALA A 462 -77.70 42.51 -52.44
C ALA A 462 -79.14 42.15 -52.89
N CYS A 463 -79.80 41.24 -52.18
CA CYS A 463 -81.20 40.87 -52.45
C CYS A 463 -82.15 42.08 -52.29
N ASN A 464 -81.95 42.90 -51.26
CA ASN A 464 -82.71 44.14 -51.07
C ASN A 464 -82.47 45.15 -52.22
N LEU A 465 -81.22 45.34 -52.63
CA LEU A 465 -80.87 46.24 -53.75
C LEU A 465 -81.39 45.71 -55.10
N GLU A 466 -81.47 44.40 -55.29
CA GLU A 466 -82.05 43.79 -56.50
C GLU A 466 -83.57 43.96 -56.55
N ALA A 467 -84.26 43.82 -55.42
CA ALA A 467 -85.68 44.16 -55.30
C ALA A 467 -85.94 45.65 -55.59
N GLU A 468 -85.12 46.56 -55.04
CA GLU A 468 -85.17 48.00 -55.33
C GLU A 468 -84.92 48.29 -56.82
N ASN A 469 -83.99 47.57 -57.47
CA ASN A 469 -83.75 47.69 -58.91
C ASN A 469 -84.94 47.22 -59.75
N GLN A 470 -85.65 46.16 -59.35
CA GLN A 470 -86.88 45.72 -60.01
C GLN A 470 -87.99 46.78 -59.90
N VAL A 471 -88.18 47.39 -58.73
CA VAL A 471 -89.14 48.50 -58.53
C VAL A 471 -88.79 49.70 -59.41
N LEU A 472 -87.52 50.10 -59.46
CA LEU A 472 -87.07 51.21 -60.33
C LEU A 472 -87.26 50.91 -61.82
N ARG A 473 -87.08 49.65 -62.25
CA ARG A 473 -87.37 49.24 -63.64
C ARG A 473 -88.86 49.24 -63.98
N GLN A 474 -89.74 48.92 -63.02
CA GLN A 474 -91.19 49.02 -63.19
C GLN A 474 -91.68 50.48 -63.25
N GLN A 475 -91.00 51.42 -62.57
CA GLN A 475 -91.28 52.85 -62.67
C GLN A 475 -90.80 53.48 -64.00
N ALA A 476 -89.86 52.84 -64.71
CA ALA A 476 -89.27 53.37 -65.94
C ALA A 476 -90.10 53.10 -67.22
N THR A 477 -91.12 52.23 -67.17
CA THR A 477 -91.90 51.80 -68.35
C THR A 477 -93.16 52.64 -68.63
N SER A 478 -93.45 53.68 -67.83
CA SER A 478 -94.73 54.40 -67.85
C SER A 478 -94.72 55.83 -68.44
N THR A 479 -93.68 56.25 -69.19
CA THR A 479 -93.63 57.59 -69.83
C THR A 479 -93.04 57.60 -71.26
N PRO A 480 -93.67 58.31 -72.23
CA PRO A 480 -93.21 58.38 -73.62
C PRO A 480 -92.20 59.53 -73.91
N PRO A 481 -91.44 59.49 -75.03
CA PRO A 481 -90.26 60.35 -75.23
C PRO A 481 -90.50 61.62 -76.07
N THR A 482 -89.82 62.72 -75.73
CA THR A 482 -89.61 63.90 -76.61
C THR A 482 -88.16 64.44 -76.51
N SER A 483 -87.67 65.04 -77.59
CA SER A 483 -86.29 65.49 -77.84
C SER A 483 -85.81 66.74 -77.07
N ALA A 484 -84.49 66.85 -76.77
CA ALA A 484 -83.60 67.91 -77.33
C ALA A 484 -82.14 67.92 -76.75
N LYS A 485 -81.15 68.04 -77.66
CA LYS A 485 -79.88 68.81 -77.60
C LYS A 485 -79.00 68.86 -76.30
N SER A 486 -77.89 68.08 -76.32
CA SER A 486 -76.45 68.46 -76.14
C SER A 486 -75.98 69.58 -75.15
N PRO A 487 -74.74 69.54 -74.57
CA PRO A 487 -73.53 68.86 -75.06
C PRO A 487 -72.63 68.13 -74.02
N ALA A 488 -71.51 67.60 -74.56
CA ALA A 488 -70.48 66.73 -73.99
C ALA A 488 -69.86 67.03 -72.61
N SER A 489 -69.47 65.94 -71.91
CA SER A 489 -68.25 65.84 -71.11
C SER A 489 -67.70 64.40 -71.15
N ARG A 490 -66.38 64.23 -71.26
CA ARG A 490 -65.71 62.93 -71.42
C ARG A 490 -65.52 62.21 -70.07
N ALA A 491 -66.02 60.99 -69.95
CA ALA A 491 -65.41 59.94 -69.13
C ALA A 491 -65.66 58.56 -69.77
N LYS A 492 -64.60 57.84 -70.16
CA LYS A 492 -64.62 56.41 -70.48
C LYS A 492 -63.49 55.77 -69.68
N ILE A 493 -63.78 55.03 -68.61
CA ILE A 493 -64.35 53.67 -68.56
C ILE A 493 -63.31 52.62 -68.98
N SER A 494 -62.89 51.85 -67.97
CA SER A 494 -62.15 50.60 -68.07
C SER A 494 -63.00 49.49 -68.72
N ARG A 495 -62.36 48.56 -69.44
CA ARG A 495 -63.04 47.48 -70.17
C ARG A 495 -62.62 46.09 -69.65
N ILE A 496 -63.36 45.60 -68.66
CA ILE A 496 -64.14 44.34 -68.69
C ILE A 496 -63.47 43.04 -69.22
N HIS A 497 -63.44 42.03 -68.34
CA HIS A 497 -63.44 40.56 -68.53
C HIS A 497 -62.23 39.87 -69.20
N ARG A 498 -61.73 38.74 -68.68
CA ARG A 498 -62.47 37.49 -68.31
C ARG A 498 -61.85 36.70 -67.13
N SER A 499 -62.72 36.04 -66.36
CA SER A 499 -62.50 34.72 -65.70
C SER A 499 -63.24 33.66 -66.55
N PRO A 500 -62.99 32.32 -66.49
CA PRO A 500 -63.10 31.40 -65.32
C PRO A 500 -61.80 30.58 -65.07
N GLU A 501 -61.53 29.86 -63.96
CA GLU A 501 -62.26 28.84 -63.15
C GLU A 501 -62.08 27.37 -63.63
N ASN A 502 -62.06 26.43 -62.68
CA ASN A 502 -61.85 24.96 -62.77
C ASN A 502 -60.40 24.47 -63.07
N GLY A 503 -59.90 23.37 -62.48
CA GLY A 503 -60.46 22.52 -61.41
C GLY A 503 -59.70 21.17 -61.25
N HIS A 504 -59.87 20.53 -60.09
CA HIS A 504 -59.54 19.13 -59.73
C HIS A 504 -58.14 18.52 -59.92
N ASN A 505 -57.60 18.02 -58.79
CA ASN A 505 -57.10 16.66 -58.53
C ASN A 505 -56.61 15.81 -59.72
N LEU A 506 -55.40 15.23 -59.59
CA LEU A 506 -55.24 13.81 -59.24
C LEU A 506 -53.79 13.46 -58.84
N ASN A 507 -53.66 12.45 -57.99
CA ASN A 507 -52.40 11.86 -57.51
C ASN A 507 -51.96 10.74 -58.47
N GLY A 508 -50.66 10.52 -58.72
CA GLY A 508 -50.19 9.36 -59.50
C GLY A 508 -48.80 9.42 -60.17
N ASP A 509 -47.80 8.96 -59.43
CA ASP A 509 -46.69 8.07 -59.86
C ASP A 509 -45.61 8.45 -60.93
N ILE A 510 -44.34 8.35 -60.49
CA ILE A 510 -43.23 7.52 -61.05
C ILE A 510 -42.75 7.87 -62.49
N ARG A 511 -41.46 8.19 -62.80
CA ARG A 511 -40.16 7.63 -62.33
C ARG A 511 -38.95 8.54 -62.74
N GLN A 512 -37.85 8.48 -61.95
CA GLN A 512 -36.40 8.60 -62.27
C GLN A 512 -35.90 9.48 -63.47
N THR A 513 -34.79 10.23 -63.37
CA THR A 513 -33.40 9.73 -63.31
C THR A 513 -32.39 10.83 -62.88
N GLU A 514 -31.18 10.43 -62.46
CA GLU A 514 -30.11 11.25 -61.86
C GLU A 514 -29.18 12.01 -62.85
N MET A 515 -28.27 12.83 -62.27
CA MET A 515 -26.80 12.90 -62.50
C MET A 515 -26.19 14.27 -62.91
N LYS A 516 -25.39 14.85 -61.99
CA LYS A 516 -24.11 15.66 -62.09
C LYS A 516 -23.71 16.40 -63.40
N PRO A 517 -22.97 17.55 -63.34
CA PRO A 517 -21.52 17.55 -62.99
C PRO A 517 -20.95 18.85 -62.32
N SER A 518 -19.65 19.16 -62.53
CA SER A 518 -18.73 19.74 -61.52
C SER A 518 -17.67 20.73 -62.07
N THR A 519 -17.15 21.60 -61.18
CA THR A 519 -15.76 22.18 -61.08
C THR A 519 -15.08 23.07 -62.15
N GLY A 520 -14.37 24.11 -61.66
CA GLY A 520 -13.19 24.81 -62.23
C GLY A 520 -13.16 26.33 -61.88
N THR A 521 -12.31 26.93 -61.02
CA THR A 521 -10.83 27.26 -61.08
C THR A 521 -10.40 28.12 -62.29
N SER A 522 -9.58 29.19 -62.21
CA SER A 522 -8.71 29.78 -61.15
C SER A 522 -8.35 31.27 -61.43
N GLU A 523 -7.73 31.97 -60.45
CA GLU A 523 -6.82 33.16 -60.56
C GLU A 523 -7.31 34.54 -61.13
N ALA A 524 -6.82 35.74 -60.72
CA ALA A 524 -6.05 36.21 -59.53
C ALA A 524 -5.95 37.77 -59.44
N ILE A 525 -5.28 38.28 -58.38
CA ILE A 525 -4.47 39.55 -58.28
C ILE A 525 -5.09 40.90 -57.79
N THR A 526 -4.76 41.22 -56.52
CA THR A 526 -4.28 42.49 -55.88
C THR A 526 -5.09 43.81 -55.72
N SER A 527 -5.44 44.10 -54.45
CA SER A 527 -5.07 45.28 -53.59
C SER A 527 -5.33 46.76 -53.99
N ALA A 528 -6.02 47.50 -53.10
CA ALA A 528 -5.47 48.58 -52.23
C ALA A 528 -6.32 49.88 -52.05
N ALA A 529 -6.46 50.29 -50.78
CA ALA A 529 -6.47 51.66 -50.23
C ALA A 529 -7.71 52.63 -50.32
N ASN A 530 -8.14 53.02 -49.10
CA ASN A 530 -8.47 54.39 -48.61
C ASN A 530 -9.85 55.10 -48.86
N VAL A 531 -10.62 55.14 -47.75
CA VAL A 531 -11.36 56.27 -47.07
C VAL A 531 -10.79 57.69 -47.37
N PRO A 532 -11.51 58.85 -47.27
CA PRO A 532 -12.71 59.19 -46.45
C PRO A 532 -13.79 60.05 -47.21
N ASP A 533 -14.72 60.87 -46.67
CA ASP A 533 -15.08 61.40 -45.32
C ASP A 533 -16.53 61.99 -45.26
N LEU A 534 -16.99 62.44 -44.06
CA LEU A 534 -18.08 63.41 -43.74
C LEU A 534 -19.56 63.07 -44.14
N GLY A 535 -20.62 63.42 -43.37
CA GLY A 535 -20.74 64.10 -42.07
C GLY A 535 -22.22 64.32 -41.62
N ASP A 536 -22.42 65.00 -40.47
CA ASP A 536 -23.68 65.60 -39.93
C ASP A 536 -24.86 64.70 -39.42
N GLN A 537 -25.67 65.06 -38.39
CA GLN A 537 -25.52 65.96 -37.20
C GLN A 537 -26.73 65.82 -36.21
N LYS A 538 -26.57 66.21 -34.92
CA LYS A 538 -27.62 66.58 -33.89
C LYS A 538 -28.51 65.49 -33.25
N ASP A 539 -29.07 65.62 -32.02
CA ASP A 539 -28.74 66.38 -30.78
C ASP A 539 -29.68 65.91 -29.61
N PHE A 540 -29.20 65.88 -28.34
CA PHE A 540 -29.96 65.99 -27.05
C PHE A 540 -31.06 64.91 -26.70
N GLU A 541 -31.34 64.47 -25.45
CA GLU A 541 -30.77 64.69 -24.11
C GLU A 541 -31.18 63.56 -23.09
N HIS A 542 -30.33 63.28 -22.08
CA HIS A 542 -30.49 62.56 -20.78
C HIS A 542 -31.62 61.53 -20.49
N GLY A 543 -31.25 60.36 -19.92
CA GLY A 543 -32.19 59.53 -19.13
C GLY A 543 -31.76 58.09 -18.77
N GLU A 544 -31.22 57.89 -17.56
CA GLU A 544 -31.15 56.64 -16.76
C GLU A 544 -30.42 55.36 -17.23
N LYS A 545 -30.00 54.59 -16.20
CA LYS A 545 -29.26 53.33 -16.28
C LYS A 545 -30.24 52.17 -16.49
N LEU A 546 -29.96 51.24 -17.41
CA LEU A 546 -29.52 49.88 -17.03
C LEU A 546 -29.01 49.06 -18.23
N GLN A 547 -27.90 48.37 -17.98
CA GLN A 547 -27.27 47.24 -18.67
C GLN A 547 -27.76 46.84 -20.09
N ARG A 548 -26.89 47.11 -21.06
CA ARG A 548 -26.90 46.50 -22.40
C ARG A 548 -26.57 45.00 -22.34
N ILE A 549 -27.37 44.20 -23.04
CA ILE A 549 -26.87 43.08 -23.84
C ILE A 549 -26.69 43.62 -25.27
N PRO A 550 -25.52 43.42 -25.92
CA PRO A 550 -25.54 42.58 -27.11
C PRO A 550 -24.28 41.74 -27.34
N LYS A 551 -24.50 40.44 -27.58
CA LYS A 551 -23.88 39.62 -28.62
C LYS A 551 -22.50 40.08 -29.13
N GLN A 552 -21.42 39.61 -28.50
CA GLN A 552 -20.09 39.68 -29.12
C GLN A 552 -19.88 38.44 -30.01
N LYS A 553 -19.57 38.68 -31.28
CA LYS A 553 -19.29 37.63 -32.28
C LYS A 553 -17.96 36.96 -31.95
N TYR A 554 -17.84 35.68 -32.31
CA TYR A 554 -16.57 34.98 -32.43
C TYR A 554 -15.59 35.81 -33.28
N GLN A 555 -14.40 36.08 -32.73
CA GLN A 555 -13.22 36.48 -33.48
C GLN A 555 -12.00 35.87 -32.75
N PRO A 556 -11.09 35.14 -33.42
CA PRO A 556 -10.09 34.33 -32.74
C PRO A 556 -8.90 35.15 -32.24
N SER A 557 -8.86 35.42 -30.93
CA SER A 557 -7.76 36.11 -30.25
C SER A 557 -6.58 35.18 -29.96
N HIS A 558 -5.75 34.91 -30.97
CA HIS A 558 -4.64 33.94 -30.94
C HIS A 558 -3.48 34.24 -29.94
N HIS A 559 -3.64 35.20 -29.03
CA HIS A 559 -2.65 35.63 -28.03
C HIS A 559 -3.17 35.64 -26.58
N GLN A 560 -4.47 35.47 -26.32
CA GLN A 560 -5.02 35.41 -24.95
C GLN A 560 -5.05 33.99 -24.40
N GLN A 561 -5.34 33.01 -25.27
CA GLN A 561 -5.47 31.58 -24.94
C GLN A 561 -4.33 31.02 -24.04
N PRO A 562 -3.02 31.27 -24.29
CA PRO A 562 -1.95 30.69 -23.47
C PRO A 562 -1.94 31.17 -22.01
N GLN A 563 -2.52 32.34 -21.72
CA GLN A 563 -2.56 32.91 -20.37
C GLN A 563 -3.79 32.42 -19.59
N ASP A 564 -4.88 32.10 -20.28
CA ASP A 564 -6.06 31.48 -19.70
C ASP A 564 -5.78 29.99 -19.41
N ASP A 565 -5.16 29.26 -20.35
CA ASP A 565 -4.74 27.85 -20.18
C ASP A 565 -3.82 27.66 -18.96
N GLN A 566 -2.93 28.63 -18.71
CA GLN A 566 -2.04 28.63 -17.53
C GLN A 566 -2.81 28.80 -16.22
N GLN A 567 -3.85 29.64 -16.19
CA GLN A 567 -4.68 29.82 -15.00
C GLN A 567 -5.50 28.56 -14.69
N TRP A 568 -6.00 27.85 -15.70
CA TRP A 568 -6.66 26.56 -15.51
C TRP A 568 -5.72 25.51 -14.90
N LEU A 569 -4.49 25.38 -15.39
CA LEU A 569 -3.50 24.47 -14.77
C LEU A 569 -3.21 24.84 -13.30
N LEU A 570 -3.03 26.13 -13.00
CA LEU A 570 -2.79 26.61 -11.64
C LEU A 570 -3.99 26.38 -10.70
N ALA A 571 -5.22 26.39 -11.22
CA ALA A 571 -6.43 26.04 -10.46
C ALA A 571 -6.56 24.53 -10.22
N CYS A 572 -6.02 23.68 -11.10
CA CYS A 572 -6.02 22.22 -10.95
C CYS A 572 -4.90 21.71 -10.02
N ILE A 573 -3.74 22.39 -9.95
CA ILE A 573 -2.59 21.95 -9.14
C ILE A 573 -2.94 21.71 -7.65
N PRO A 574 -3.70 22.58 -6.95
CA PRO A 574 -4.12 22.33 -5.56
C PRO A 574 -5.10 21.18 -5.37
N GLN A 575 -5.65 20.60 -6.44
CA GLN A 575 -6.65 19.54 -6.39
C GLN A 575 -5.98 18.16 -6.43
N HIS A 576 -6.56 17.19 -5.72
CA HIS A 576 -6.06 15.82 -5.70
C HIS A 576 -6.56 15.05 -6.94
N LEU A 577 -5.85 15.19 -8.07
CA LEU A 577 -6.21 14.61 -9.37
C LEU A 577 -6.07 13.07 -9.45
N GLY A 578 -5.45 12.44 -8.45
CA GLY A 578 -5.33 10.98 -8.37
C GLY A 578 -4.34 10.35 -9.36
N PHE A 579 -4.62 9.11 -9.77
CA PHE A 579 -3.69 8.24 -10.51
C PHE A 579 -4.42 7.51 -11.65
N SER A 580 -3.78 7.42 -12.83
CA SER A 580 -4.16 6.50 -13.92
C SER A 580 -3.33 5.22 -13.74
N GLY A 581 -3.95 4.16 -13.21
CA GLY A 581 -3.21 3.00 -12.73
C GLY A 581 -2.21 3.41 -11.65
N SER A 582 -0.91 3.23 -11.90
CA SER A 582 0.17 3.70 -11.02
C SER A 582 0.78 5.05 -11.43
N LYS A 583 0.28 5.71 -12.47
CA LYS A 583 0.83 6.98 -13.00
C LYS A 583 0.14 8.19 -12.33
N PRO A 584 0.88 9.12 -11.69
CA PRO A 584 0.27 10.31 -11.08
C PRO A 584 -0.24 11.32 -12.12
N VAL A 585 -1.54 11.63 -12.10
CA VAL A 585 -2.19 12.44 -13.15
C VAL A 585 -1.67 13.87 -13.18
N ALA A 586 -1.46 14.52 -12.02
CA ALA A 586 -0.99 15.90 -11.98
C ALA A 586 0.45 16.04 -12.52
N ALA A 587 1.34 15.09 -12.25
CA ALA A 587 2.69 15.07 -12.80
C ALA A 587 2.70 14.97 -14.34
N LEU A 588 1.86 14.07 -14.88
CA LEU A 588 1.69 13.92 -16.33
C LEU A 588 1.10 15.20 -16.95
N LEU A 589 0.05 15.77 -16.33
CA LEU A 589 -0.63 16.98 -16.79
C LEU A 589 0.33 18.17 -16.86
N ILE A 590 1.06 18.44 -15.76
CA ILE A 590 2.07 19.50 -15.69
C ILE A 590 3.13 19.32 -16.77
N TYR A 591 3.65 18.09 -16.92
CA TYR A 591 4.66 17.77 -17.93
C TYR A 591 4.16 18.02 -19.36
N GLN A 592 2.95 17.57 -19.70
CA GLN A 592 2.38 17.75 -21.03
C GLN A 592 2.02 19.21 -21.34
N CYS A 593 1.49 19.98 -20.37
CA CYS A 593 1.27 21.42 -20.55
C CYS A 593 2.60 22.16 -20.80
N LEU A 594 3.66 21.83 -20.07
CA LEU A 594 4.99 22.43 -20.27
C LEU A 594 5.62 22.05 -21.63
N LEU A 595 5.40 20.82 -22.12
CA LEU A 595 5.75 20.40 -23.48
C LEU A 595 4.91 21.10 -24.56
N HIS A 596 3.62 21.33 -24.31
CA HIS A 596 2.73 22.00 -25.24
C HIS A 596 3.13 23.47 -25.43
N TRP A 597 3.36 24.19 -24.32
CA TRP A 597 3.81 25.58 -24.32
C TRP A 597 5.31 25.75 -24.65
N LYS A 598 6.04 24.67 -24.99
CA LYS A 598 7.51 24.64 -25.23
C LYS A 598 8.32 25.32 -24.12
N SER A 599 7.84 25.28 -22.88
CA SER A 599 8.39 26.07 -21.76
C SER A 599 9.83 25.69 -21.40
N PHE A 600 10.26 24.45 -21.73
CA PHE A 600 11.63 23.99 -21.49
C PHE A 600 12.68 24.66 -22.38
N GLU A 601 12.29 25.11 -23.58
CA GLU A 601 13.19 25.74 -24.57
C GLU A 601 13.24 27.27 -24.43
N ALA A 602 12.38 27.84 -23.58
CA ALA A 602 12.25 29.28 -23.38
C ALA A 602 13.43 29.87 -22.59
N MET A 603 14.04 30.95 -23.12
CA MET A 603 15.10 31.66 -22.40
C MET A 603 14.60 32.45 -21.18
N LYS A 604 13.31 32.77 -21.12
CA LYS A 604 12.61 33.39 -19.98
C LYS A 604 11.18 32.87 -19.94
N THR A 605 10.72 32.45 -18.76
CA THR A 605 9.33 32.06 -18.48
C THR A 605 9.07 32.17 -16.98
N GLY A 606 7.89 32.65 -16.58
CA GLY A 606 7.43 32.68 -15.17
C GLY A 606 6.53 31.48 -14.81
N VAL A 607 6.27 30.58 -15.77
CA VAL A 607 5.37 29.44 -15.60
C VAL A 607 5.92 28.45 -14.56
N PHE A 608 7.24 28.23 -14.55
CA PHE A 608 7.90 27.37 -13.55
C PHE A 608 7.72 27.90 -12.13
N ASP A 609 7.92 29.21 -11.91
CA ASP A 609 7.74 29.83 -10.59
C ASP A 609 6.29 29.75 -10.12
N SER A 610 5.33 29.94 -11.04
CA SER A 610 3.90 29.87 -10.74
C SER A 610 3.45 28.45 -10.38
N ILE A 611 3.91 27.43 -11.12
CA ILE A 611 3.67 26.02 -10.82
C ILE A 611 4.31 25.65 -9.48
N LEU A 612 5.57 26.03 -9.26
CA LEU A 612 6.29 25.73 -8.02
C LEU A 612 5.63 26.39 -6.80
N HIS A 613 5.11 27.61 -6.95
CA HIS A 613 4.34 28.30 -5.91
C HIS A 613 3.04 27.54 -5.60
N ALA A 614 2.25 27.18 -6.63
CA ALA A 614 1.00 26.45 -6.46
C ALA A 614 1.21 25.07 -5.81
N ILE A 615 2.27 24.33 -6.18
CA ILE A 615 2.63 23.06 -5.53
C ILE A 615 3.04 23.28 -4.07
N ASN A 616 3.91 24.26 -3.77
CA ASN A 616 4.30 24.54 -2.39
C ASN A 616 3.08 24.88 -1.52
N SER A 617 2.19 25.75 -2.00
CA SER A 617 0.93 26.07 -1.33
C SER A 617 0.07 24.83 -1.09
N ALA A 618 -0.03 23.91 -2.06
CA ALA A 618 -0.77 22.66 -1.92
C ALA A 618 -0.11 21.69 -0.90
N THR A 619 1.22 21.64 -0.83
CA THR A 619 1.93 20.82 0.18
C THR A 619 1.83 21.38 1.60
N GLU A 620 1.79 22.72 1.75
CA GLU A 620 1.81 23.38 3.06
C GLU A 620 0.39 23.56 3.66
N ALA A 621 -0.66 23.65 2.83
CA ALA A 621 -2.01 24.02 3.29
C ALA A 621 -2.70 22.99 4.20
N GLN A 622 -2.35 21.70 4.12
CA GLN A 622 -3.04 20.65 4.89
C GLN A 622 -2.12 19.85 5.82
N ASN A 623 -0.81 19.78 5.53
CA ASN A 623 0.19 18.95 6.24
C ASN A 623 -0.30 17.52 6.57
N ASP A 624 -1.14 16.97 5.69
CA ASP A 624 -1.74 15.66 5.79
C ASP A 624 -0.84 14.61 5.11
N MET A 625 -0.64 13.47 5.78
CA MET A 625 0.24 12.41 5.30
C MET A 625 -0.17 11.86 3.92
N ARG A 626 -1.47 11.79 3.60
CA ARG A 626 -1.93 11.35 2.27
C ARG A 626 -1.60 12.39 1.20
N THR A 627 -1.81 13.67 1.49
CA THR A 627 -1.45 14.80 0.62
C THR A 627 0.06 14.87 0.38
N LEU A 628 0.88 14.69 1.41
CA LEU A 628 2.34 14.62 1.27
C LEU A 628 2.79 13.41 0.43
N ALA A 629 2.20 12.23 0.65
CA ALA A 629 2.51 11.03 -0.15
C ALA A 629 2.12 11.20 -1.63
N TYR A 630 0.94 11.75 -1.91
CA TYR A 630 0.50 12.11 -3.27
C TYR A 630 1.49 13.07 -3.94
N TRP A 631 1.92 14.13 -3.25
CA TRP A 631 2.91 15.06 -3.79
C TRP A 631 4.28 14.43 -3.99
N LEU A 632 4.75 13.58 -3.08
CA LEU A 632 6.03 12.88 -3.23
C LEU A 632 6.06 12.02 -4.50
N SER A 633 4.97 11.31 -4.81
CA SER A 633 4.86 10.52 -6.05
C SER A 633 4.80 11.40 -7.31
N ASN A 634 4.01 12.49 -7.28
CA ASN A 634 3.91 13.43 -8.40
C ASN A 634 5.25 14.13 -8.68
N LEU A 635 5.92 14.66 -7.66
CA LEU A 635 7.20 15.34 -7.77
C LEU A 635 8.30 14.41 -8.29
N SER A 636 8.37 13.18 -7.76
CA SER A 636 9.31 12.16 -8.23
C SER A 636 9.09 11.84 -9.70
N THR A 637 7.84 11.61 -10.10
CA THR A 637 7.48 11.32 -11.49
C THR A 637 7.81 12.49 -12.43
N LEU A 638 7.39 13.70 -12.09
CA LEU A 638 7.66 14.90 -12.88
C LEU A 638 9.17 15.11 -13.07
N THR A 639 9.96 14.99 -11.99
CA THR A 639 11.42 15.18 -12.04
C THR A 639 12.10 14.12 -12.91
N VAL A 640 11.64 12.86 -12.85
CA VAL A 640 12.16 11.78 -13.72
C VAL A 640 11.78 12.00 -15.18
N LEU A 641 10.58 12.49 -15.49
CA LEU A 641 10.18 12.86 -16.85
C LEU A 641 11.06 13.99 -17.41
N LEU A 642 11.33 15.04 -16.62
CA LEU A 642 12.26 16.11 -17.00
C LEU A 642 13.67 15.58 -17.23
N GLN A 643 14.19 14.76 -16.30
CA GLN A 643 15.52 14.15 -16.39
C GLN A 643 15.69 13.27 -17.63
N ARG A 644 14.64 12.54 -18.05
CA ARG A 644 14.65 11.69 -19.26
C ARG A 644 14.45 12.49 -20.56
N SER A 645 13.78 13.64 -20.50
CA SER A 645 13.49 14.49 -21.69
C SER A 645 14.64 15.44 -22.04
N PHE A 646 15.41 15.89 -21.06
CA PHE A 646 16.48 16.87 -21.28
C PHE A 646 17.68 16.21 -21.98
N LYS A 647 18.07 16.76 -23.13
CA LYS A 647 19.26 16.30 -23.88
C LYS A 647 20.52 16.39 -23.01
N THR A 648 21.13 15.25 -22.71
CA THR A 648 22.43 15.20 -22.03
C THR A 648 23.53 15.49 -23.04
N THR A 649 24.02 16.74 -23.07
CA THR A 649 25.25 17.10 -23.80
C THR A 649 26.43 16.37 -23.17
N ARG A 650 26.78 15.21 -23.73
CA ARG A 650 27.82 14.32 -23.19
C ARG A 650 29.22 14.81 -23.54
N THR A 651 29.68 15.88 -22.90
CA THR A 651 31.11 16.20 -22.85
C THR A 651 31.82 15.12 -22.04
N ALA A 652 32.60 14.29 -22.72
CA ALA A 652 33.33 13.19 -22.10
C ALA A 652 34.56 13.71 -21.32
N ILE A 653 34.42 13.89 -20.01
CA ILE A 653 35.56 13.98 -19.06
C ILE A 653 35.26 13.13 -17.83
N SER A 654 36.26 12.39 -17.39
CA SER A 654 36.26 11.45 -16.27
C SER A 654 36.21 12.10 -14.88
N THR A 655 35.67 11.36 -13.91
CA THR A 655 35.73 11.54 -12.44
C THR A 655 37.14 11.88 -11.89
N PRO A 656 37.31 12.56 -10.72
CA PRO A 656 36.62 12.19 -9.46
C PRO A 656 36.17 13.29 -8.45
N GLN A 657 35.19 12.87 -7.63
CA GLN A 657 34.84 13.22 -6.22
C GLN A 657 34.88 14.66 -5.64
N ARG A 658 33.79 14.94 -4.89
CA ARG A 658 33.67 15.80 -3.68
C ARG A 658 34.06 17.29 -3.79
N ARG A 659 33.03 18.16 -3.73
CA ARG A 659 32.57 18.85 -2.49
C ARG A 659 31.28 19.65 -2.73
N ARG A 660 30.45 19.76 -1.67
CA ARG A 660 29.37 20.77 -1.57
C ARG A 660 29.95 22.18 -1.73
N PHE A 661 29.24 23.08 -2.38
CA PHE A 661 29.23 24.51 -2.01
C PHE A 661 27.84 25.12 -2.18
N SER A 662 27.55 26.02 -1.24
CA SER A 662 26.27 26.71 -1.04
C SER A 662 26.13 27.97 -1.89
N SER A 663 24.91 28.51 -1.92
CA SER A 663 24.51 29.72 -2.64
C SER A 663 25.39 30.94 -2.37
N GLU A 664 25.77 31.65 -3.42
CA GLU A 664 26.03 33.10 -3.37
C GLU A 664 25.75 33.74 -4.75
N ARG A 665 25.13 34.93 -4.74
CA ARG A 665 24.83 35.70 -5.97
C ARG A 665 26.04 36.57 -6.32
N ILE A 666 26.30 36.77 -7.62
CA ILE A 666 26.61 38.09 -8.19
C ILE A 666 26.29 38.08 -9.68
N PHE A 667 25.70 39.18 -10.14
CA PHE A 667 25.36 39.46 -11.53
C PHE A 667 26.55 40.18 -12.18
N HIS A 668 27.12 39.66 -13.27
CA HIS A 668 27.76 40.50 -14.28
C HIS A 668 27.65 39.81 -15.64
N GLY A 669 27.16 40.55 -16.65
CA GLY A 669 27.08 40.04 -18.01
C GLY A 669 28.35 40.31 -18.80
N ASN A 670 28.55 39.55 -19.87
CA ASN A 670 29.11 40.10 -21.10
C ASN A 670 28.63 39.30 -22.32
N GLN A 671 28.40 40.02 -23.42
CA GLN A 671 28.14 39.42 -24.72
C GLN A 671 29.48 39.03 -25.34
N THR A 672 29.62 37.80 -25.83
CA THR A 672 30.45 37.52 -27.02
C THR A 672 29.77 36.47 -27.87
N SER A 673 29.60 36.79 -29.15
CA SER A 673 29.09 35.87 -30.16
C SER A 673 30.17 34.85 -30.52
N ASN A 674 29.78 33.60 -30.77
CA ASN A 674 30.48 32.73 -31.71
C ASN A 674 29.47 31.82 -32.41
N ALA A 675 29.08 32.23 -33.62
CA ALA A 675 28.36 31.36 -34.55
C ALA A 675 29.37 30.44 -35.25
N GLY A 676 29.08 29.14 -35.33
CA GLY A 676 29.98 28.19 -35.96
C GLY A 676 29.43 26.77 -36.05
N LEU A 677 28.73 26.49 -37.15
CA LEU A 677 28.52 25.16 -37.75
C LEU A 677 27.73 24.11 -36.95
N ALA A 678 26.42 24.02 -37.22
CA ALA A 678 25.72 22.75 -37.48
C ALA A 678 24.34 22.99 -38.14
N TYR A 679 24.32 23.27 -39.44
CA TYR A 679 23.15 22.91 -40.27
C TYR A 679 23.16 21.38 -40.46
N LEU A 680 22.01 20.80 -40.83
CA LEU A 680 21.76 19.36 -41.09
C LEU A 680 21.47 18.48 -39.86
N SER A 681 20.22 18.49 -39.39
CA SER A 681 19.29 17.39 -39.71
C SER A 681 17.91 17.64 -39.08
N GLY A 682 16.89 17.82 -39.91
CA GLY A 682 15.50 17.88 -39.47
C GLY A 682 14.92 16.47 -39.37
N GLN A 683 15.16 15.77 -38.27
CA GLN A 683 14.51 14.50 -37.98
C GLN A 683 14.28 14.35 -36.47
N SER A 684 13.04 14.04 -36.08
CA SER A 684 12.68 13.81 -34.68
C SER A 684 13.34 12.51 -34.20
N VAL A 685 14.48 12.64 -33.52
CA VAL A 685 15.12 11.49 -32.86
C VAL A 685 14.38 11.23 -31.56
N VAL A 686 13.47 10.26 -31.61
CA VAL A 686 12.88 9.63 -30.42
C VAL A 686 14.03 9.19 -29.51
N GLY A 687 14.02 9.66 -28.26
CA GLY A 687 15.07 9.31 -27.30
C GLY A 687 15.02 7.82 -26.93
N SER A 688 16.07 7.34 -26.25
CA SER A 688 16.24 5.94 -25.82
C SER A 688 15.17 5.40 -24.83
N ALA A 689 14.05 6.11 -24.64
CA ALA A 689 12.95 5.80 -23.74
C ALA A 689 11.58 6.31 -24.27
N GLY A 690 11.41 6.48 -25.59
CA GLY A 690 10.13 6.88 -26.21
C GLY A 690 9.73 8.35 -26.06
N LEU A 691 10.31 9.08 -25.10
CA LEU A 691 9.97 10.49 -24.82
C LEU A 691 10.61 11.51 -25.79
N PRO A 692 9.98 12.69 -25.99
CA PRO A 692 10.57 13.79 -26.76
C PRO A 692 11.89 14.28 -26.16
N GLN A 693 12.95 14.36 -26.97
CA GLN A 693 14.21 14.98 -26.55
C GLN A 693 14.18 16.50 -26.72
N VAL A 694 14.29 17.24 -25.61
CA VAL A 694 14.18 18.70 -25.55
C VAL A 694 15.50 19.34 -25.16
N GLU A 695 15.85 20.47 -25.79
CA GLU A 695 17.04 21.26 -25.43
C GLU A 695 16.71 22.25 -24.30
N ALA A 696 16.75 21.76 -23.06
CA ALA A 696 16.41 22.54 -21.87
C ALA A 696 17.32 23.77 -21.68
N LYS A 697 16.71 24.95 -21.57
CA LYS A 697 17.40 26.19 -21.18
C LYS A 697 17.48 26.34 -19.66
N TYR A 698 18.26 27.32 -19.19
CA TYR A 698 18.52 27.56 -17.77
C TYR A 698 17.28 27.57 -16.86
N PRO A 699 16.14 28.22 -17.20
CA PRO A 699 14.94 28.19 -16.35
C PRO A 699 14.39 26.78 -16.10
N ALA A 700 14.47 25.90 -17.10
CA ALA A 700 14.00 24.51 -17.00
C ALA A 700 14.97 23.63 -16.18
N LEU A 701 16.27 23.89 -16.27
CA LEU A 701 17.28 23.24 -15.43
C LEU A 701 17.14 23.65 -13.96
N LEU A 702 16.89 24.94 -13.71
CA LEU A 702 16.61 25.47 -12.37
C LEU A 702 15.32 24.88 -11.79
N PHE A 703 14.23 24.85 -12.57
CA PHE A 703 12.97 24.23 -12.17
C PHE A 703 13.16 22.75 -11.77
N LYS A 704 13.91 21.98 -12.56
CA LYS A 704 14.24 20.59 -12.21
C LYS A 704 15.00 20.48 -10.89
N GLN A 705 15.95 21.37 -10.60
CA GLN A 705 16.64 21.39 -9.30
C GLN A 705 15.67 21.72 -8.16
N GLN A 706 14.83 22.74 -8.33
CA GLN A 706 13.84 23.13 -7.32
C GLN A 706 12.81 22.01 -7.04
N LEU A 707 12.49 21.18 -8.04
CA LEU A 707 11.67 19.98 -7.82
C LEU A 707 12.41 18.90 -7.02
N VAL A 708 13.73 18.72 -7.20
CA VAL A 708 14.54 17.82 -6.34
C VAL A 708 14.55 18.33 -4.91
N ASP A 709 14.83 19.62 -4.71
CA ASP A 709 14.83 20.25 -3.39
C ASP A 709 13.45 20.11 -2.70
N LEU A 710 12.37 20.13 -3.49
CA LEU A 710 11.00 19.92 -3.01
C LEU A 710 10.67 18.44 -2.73
N ILE A 711 11.23 17.47 -3.48
CA ILE A 711 11.18 16.04 -3.12
C ILE A 711 11.84 15.83 -1.75
N GLU A 712 13.03 16.41 -1.54
CA GLU A 712 13.77 16.31 -0.27
C GLU A 712 12.97 16.95 0.88
N LYS A 713 12.37 18.14 0.66
CA LYS A 713 11.49 18.80 1.63
C LYS A 713 10.26 17.95 1.99
N VAL A 714 9.53 17.44 0.99
CA VAL A 714 8.31 16.62 1.22
C VAL A 714 8.65 15.28 1.89
N TYR A 715 9.74 14.64 1.49
CA TYR A 715 10.26 13.45 2.15
C TYR A 715 10.64 13.73 3.61
N GLY A 716 11.32 14.85 3.88
CA GLY A 716 11.65 15.31 5.23
C GLY A 716 10.41 15.50 6.10
N MET A 717 9.38 16.19 5.60
CA MET A 717 8.11 16.38 6.32
C MET A 717 7.40 15.05 6.65
N ILE A 718 7.44 14.07 5.74
CA ILE A 718 6.92 12.72 5.99
C ILE A 718 7.74 12.01 7.07
N SER A 719 9.07 12.05 6.97
CA SER A 719 9.99 11.44 7.94
C SER A 719 9.76 12.02 9.33
N ASP A 720 9.78 13.35 9.47
CA ASP A 720 9.54 14.06 10.73
C ASP A 720 8.16 13.76 11.33
N SER A 721 7.13 13.56 10.50
CA SER A 721 5.80 13.12 10.95
C SER A 721 5.86 11.75 11.62
N VAL A 722 6.52 10.76 10.98
CA VAL A 722 6.76 9.44 11.58
C VAL A 722 7.60 9.56 12.85
N LYS A 723 8.72 10.32 12.82
CA LYS A 723 9.58 10.54 14.01
C LYS A 723 8.75 11.05 15.19
N LYS A 724 7.90 12.06 14.94
CA LYS A 724 7.06 12.71 15.96
C LYS A 724 6.03 11.76 16.58
N GLU A 725 5.40 10.89 15.80
CA GLU A 725 4.44 9.89 16.33
C GLU A 725 5.13 8.74 17.07
N LEU A 726 6.33 8.33 16.64
CA LEU A 726 7.07 7.25 17.28
C LEU A 726 7.74 7.66 18.60
N ASN A 727 8.25 8.89 18.71
CA ASN A 727 9.05 9.34 19.86
C ASN A 727 8.42 9.06 21.25
N PRO A 728 7.11 9.34 21.50
CA PRO A 728 6.49 9.08 22.79
C PRO A 728 6.34 7.58 23.10
N LEU A 729 6.13 6.74 22.08
CA LEU A 729 6.06 5.29 22.27
C LEU A 729 7.45 4.70 22.54
N LEU A 730 8.47 5.16 21.81
CA LEU A 730 9.86 4.72 22.00
C LEU A 730 10.42 5.06 23.40
N GLU A 731 9.89 6.08 24.06
CA GLU A 731 10.22 6.42 25.45
C GLU A 731 9.64 5.39 26.44
N LEU A 732 8.47 4.83 26.13
CA LEU A 732 7.76 3.83 26.94
C LEU A 732 8.20 2.38 26.61
N CYS A 733 8.69 2.12 25.40
CA CYS A 733 9.13 0.80 24.93
C CYS A 733 10.44 0.29 25.53
N ILE A 734 11.27 1.16 26.14
CA ILE A 734 12.62 0.77 26.61
C ILE A 734 12.63 0.13 28.01
N GLN A 735 11.51 0.20 28.75
CA GLN A 735 11.40 -0.29 30.11
C GLN A 735 10.18 -1.21 30.26
N ASP A 736 10.37 -2.43 30.78
CA ASP A 736 9.28 -3.36 31.11
C ASP A 736 8.31 -2.71 32.12
N PRO A 737 7.01 -2.57 31.78
CA PRO A 737 6.00 -1.96 32.66
C PRO A 737 5.90 -2.58 34.06
N ARG A 738 6.34 -3.85 34.23
CA ARG A 738 6.37 -4.56 35.52
C ARG A 738 7.44 -4.03 36.48
N THR A 739 8.47 -3.36 35.96
CA THR A 739 9.58 -2.81 36.77
C THR A 739 9.25 -1.43 37.37
N SER A 740 8.29 -0.71 36.79
CA SER A 740 7.92 0.65 37.18
C SER A 740 7.09 0.73 38.46
N HIS A 741 6.41 -0.36 38.83
CA HIS A 741 5.61 -0.44 40.06
C HIS A 741 6.32 -1.31 41.10
N SER A 742 6.84 -0.64 42.14
CA SER A 742 7.48 -1.30 43.28
C SER A 742 6.53 -2.28 43.98
N SER A 743 6.95 -3.54 44.06
CA SER A 743 6.54 -4.55 45.04
C SER A 743 5.04 -4.63 45.38
N ILE A 744 4.31 -5.55 44.73
CA ILE A 744 3.30 -6.46 45.33
C ILE A 744 2.78 -7.41 44.22
N ALA A 745 2.43 -8.64 44.60
CA ALA A 745 1.83 -9.70 43.77
C ALA A 745 2.72 -10.32 42.66
N LYS A 746 3.59 -11.26 43.06
CA LYS A 746 3.88 -12.42 42.19
C LYS A 746 2.59 -13.23 42.04
N GLY A 747 2.00 -13.25 40.85
CA GLY A 747 0.84 -14.08 40.51
C GLY A 747 1.04 -14.73 39.15
N ASN A 748 1.05 -16.07 39.11
CA ASN A 748 1.17 -16.83 37.86
C ASN A 748 -0.08 -16.64 37.00
N LEU A 749 0.08 -16.04 35.82
CA LEU A 749 -0.94 -16.02 34.76
C LEU A 749 -0.27 -16.34 33.42
N ASN A 750 -0.45 -17.58 32.97
CA ASN A 750 0.08 -18.05 31.68
C ASN A 750 -0.71 -17.47 30.49
N GLY A 751 -0.04 -17.34 29.34
CA GLY A 751 -0.65 -17.16 28.02
C GLY A 751 -1.14 -15.74 27.70
N MET A 752 -2.13 -15.22 28.43
CA MET A 752 -2.86 -14.00 28.03
C MET A 752 -2.10 -12.68 28.30
N GLY A 753 -1.04 -12.71 29.13
CA GLY A 753 -0.39 -11.49 29.65
C GLY A 753 0.59 -10.79 28.69
N GLN A 754 1.13 -11.47 27.69
CA GLN A 754 2.19 -10.92 26.83
C GLN A 754 1.70 -9.80 25.88
N GLN A 755 0.49 -9.92 25.30
CA GLN A 755 -0.04 -8.87 24.42
C GLN A 755 -0.24 -7.53 25.12
N ASN A 756 -0.69 -7.54 26.38
CA ASN A 756 -0.83 -6.30 27.16
C ASN A 756 0.53 -5.69 27.54
N GLN A 757 1.59 -6.50 27.70
CA GLN A 757 2.94 -6.00 27.99
C GLN A 757 3.56 -5.30 26.77
N LEU A 758 3.33 -5.82 25.55
CA LEU A 758 3.86 -5.26 24.30
C LEU A 758 3.01 -4.12 23.69
N THR A 759 2.04 -3.56 24.43
CA THR A 759 1.11 -2.53 23.92
C THR A 759 1.80 -1.38 23.18
N TYR A 760 2.91 -0.85 23.71
CA TYR A 760 3.65 0.25 23.08
C TYR A 760 4.36 -0.17 21.77
N TRP A 761 4.94 -1.37 21.75
CA TRP A 761 5.58 -1.95 20.56
C TRP A 761 4.56 -2.24 19.45
N LEU A 762 3.38 -2.77 19.79
CA LEU A 762 2.27 -2.95 18.86
C LEU A 762 1.74 -1.59 18.35
N GLY A 763 1.81 -0.53 19.16
CA GLY A 763 1.56 0.85 18.75
C GLY A 763 2.53 1.33 17.67
N ILE A 764 3.83 1.07 17.84
CA ILE A 764 4.87 1.37 16.83
C ILE A 764 4.59 0.60 15.54
N VAL A 765 4.35 -0.71 15.61
CA VAL A 765 4.01 -1.56 14.45
C VAL A 765 2.79 -1.02 13.70
N LYS A 766 1.76 -0.57 14.43
CA LYS A 766 0.55 0.03 13.84
C LYS A 766 0.85 1.34 13.09
N ILE A 767 1.69 2.22 13.65
CA ILE A 767 2.12 3.47 12.99
C ILE A 767 2.89 3.12 11.70
N LEU A 768 3.91 2.26 11.80
CA LEU A 768 4.71 1.84 10.65
C LEU A 768 3.85 1.25 9.52
N THR A 769 2.88 0.39 9.87
CA THR A 769 1.90 -0.17 8.92
C THR A 769 1.05 0.91 8.27
N SER A 770 0.49 1.83 9.05
CA SER A 770 -0.36 2.92 8.55
C SER A 770 0.38 3.81 7.55
N TYR A 771 1.64 4.17 7.83
CA TYR A 771 2.46 4.96 6.91
C TYR A 771 2.82 4.17 5.64
N LEU A 772 3.16 2.88 5.77
CA LEU A 772 3.45 2.02 4.62
C LEU A 772 2.23 1.91 3.68
N ASP A 773 1.04 1.69 4.23
CA ASP A 773 -0.19 1.59 3.44
C ASP A 773 -0.54 2.91 2.74
N VAL A 774 -0.39 4.06 3.40
CA VAL A 774 -0.60 5.37 2.75
C VAL A 774 0.41 5.61 1.63
N LEU A 775 1.69 5.27 1.82
CA LEU A 775 2.72 5.41 0.79
C LEU A 775 2.48 4.49 -0.41
N ARG A 776 2.02 3.24 -0.17
CA ARG A 776 1.68 2.27 -1.23
C ARG A 776 0.45 2.68 -2.02
N VAL A 777 -0.62 3.11 -1.35
CA VAL A 777 -1.87 3.58 -1.99
C VAL A 777 -1.66 4.84 -2.84
N ASN A 778 -0.68 5.68 -2.50
CA ASN A 778 -0.30 6.85 -3.30
C ASN A 778 0.85 6.58 -4.28
N HIS A 779 1.15 5.31 -4.58
CA HIS A 779 2.17 4.88 -5.54
C HIS A 779 3.51 5.63 -5.37
N VAL A 780 3.96 5.83 -4.13
CA VAL A 780 5.27 6.45 -3.87
C VAL A 780 6.37 5.49 -4.36
N PRO A 781 7.41 5.97 -5.07
CA PRO A 781 8.48 5.12 -5.57
C PRO A 781 9.09 4.25 -4.48
N SER A 782 9.16 2.93 -4.71
CA SER A 782 9.55 1.96 -3.68
C SER A 782 10.92 2.24 -3.06
N ILE A 783 11.86 2.81 -3.82
CA ILE A 783 13.16 3.26 -3.29
C ILE A 783 13.03 4.31 -2.20
N LEU A 784 12.09 5.26 -2.30
CA LEU A 784 11.88 6.31 -1.31
C LEU A 784 11.26 5.72 -0.04
N VAL A 785 10.28 4.82 -0.21
CA VAL A 785 9.65 4.09 0.90
C VAL A 785 10.66 3.21 1.64
N HIS A 786 11.51 2.48 0.90
CA HIS A 786 12.60 1.67 1.43
C HIS A 786 13.58 2.49 2.27
N LYS A 787 14.02 3.62 1.72
CA LYS A 787 14.96 4.51 2.37
C LYS A 787 14.35 5.18 3.61
N LEU A 788 13.05 5.51 3.58
CA LEU A 788 12.30 6.00 4.73
C LEU A 788 12.30 4.97 5.86
N PHE A 789 11.85 3.74 5.62
CA PHE A 789 11.80 2.75 6.69
C PHE A 789 13.17 2.33 7.21
N THR A 790 14.21 2.33 6.36
CA THR A 790 15.60 2.13 6.82
C THR A 790 16.05 3.26 7.74
N GLN A 791 15.75 4.53 7.42
CA GLN A 791 16.06 5.68 8.28
C GLN A 791 15.25 5.66 9.59
N ILE A 792 13.96 5.30 9.54
CA ILE A 792 13.12 5.17 10.73
C ILE A 792 13.58 4.01 11.64
N PHE A 793 14.00 2.88 11.08
CA PHE A 793 14.59 1.80 11.88
C PHE A 793 15.94 2.22 12.49
N SER A 794 16.76 2.97 11.76
CA SER A 794 17.99 3.56 12.32
C SER A 794 17.70 4.57 13.45
N LEU A 795 16.61 5.33 13.37
CA LEU A 795 16.18 6.22 14.46
C LEU A 795 15.73 5.43 15.70
N ILE A 796 14.96 4.35 15.50
CA ILE A 796 14.54 3.45 16.58
C ILE A 796 15.77 2.86 17.28
N ASP A 797 16.75 2.39 16.50
CA ASP A 797 18.03 1.88 16.99
C ASP A 797 18.76 2.93 17.86
N VAL A 798 19.04 4.11 17.30
CA VAL A 798 19.70 5.23 17.98
C VAL A 798 18.99 5.60 19.28
N GLN A 799 17.66 5.74 19.26
CA GLN A 799 16.91 6.15 20.44
C GLN A 799 16.89 5.11 21.54
N LEU A 800 16.59 3.84 21.21
CA LEU A 800 16.50 2.78 22.20
C LEU A 800 17.89 2.47 22.77
N PHE A 801 18.92 2.41 21.93
CA PHE A 801 20.29 2.16 22.34
C PHE A 801 20.84 3.29 23.21
N ASN A 802 20.67 4.56 22.83
CA ASN A 802 21.09 5.68 23.66
C ASN A 802 20.35 5.71 25.01
N ARG A 803 19.03 5.41 25.04
CA ARG A 803 18.26 5.30 26.30
C ARG A 803 18.77 4.15 27.18
N LEU A 804 19.16 3.02 26.60
CA LEU A 804 19.77 1.89 27.30
C LEU A 804 21.12 2.25 27.91
N LEU A 805 22.00 2.95 27.19
CA LEU A 805 23.32 3.41 27.68
C LEU A 805 23.26 4.48 28.78
N LEU A 806 22.13 5.17 28.92
CA LEU A 806 21.93 6.24 29.90
C LEU A 806 21.23 5.79 31.19
N ARG A 807 20.51 4.65 31.17
CA ARG A 807 19.61 4.23 32.25
C ARG A 807 19.98 2.83 32.78
N ARG A 808 20.33 2.74 34.06
CA ARG A 808 20.78 1.47 34.68
C ARG A 808 19.66 0.44 34.74
N GLU A 809 18.44 0.89 35.02
CA GLU A 809 17.22 0.09 35.08
C GLU A 809 16.85 -0.57 33.73
N CYS A 810 17.37 -0.06 32.61
CA CYS A 810 17.18 -0.67 31.30
C CYS A 810 18.13 -1.86 31.04
N CYS A 811 19.19 -2.01 31.83
CA CYS A 811 20.24 -3.02 31.66
C CYS A 811 20.02 -4.26 32.54
N SER A 812 18.83 -4.84 32.52
CA SER A 812 18.53 -6.10 33.22
C SER A 812 18.26 -7.27 32.26
N PHE A 813 18.28 -8.50 32.78
CA PHE A 813 17.87 -9.67 32.02
C PHE A 813 16.38 -9.59 31.63
N SER A 814 15.51 -9.26 32.59
CA SER A 814 14.06 -9.13 32.32
C SER A 814 13.73 -8.06 31.29
N ASN A 815 14.41 -6.90 31.35
CA ASN A 815 14.22 -5.82 30.40
C ASN A 815 14.80 -6.17 29.02
N GLY A 816 15.92 -6.88 28.98
CA GLY A 816 16.45 -7.46 27.74
C GLY A 816 15.42 -8.36 27.05
N GLU A 817 14.78 -9.28 27.76
CA GLU A 817 13.73 -10.15 27.21
C GLU A 817 12.49 -9.36 26.73
N TYR A 818 12.08 -8.33 27.48
CA TYR A 818 10.99 -7.44 27.08
C TYR A 818 11.30 -6.70 25.77
N VAL A 819 12.48 -6.06 25.67
CA VAL A 819 12.90 -5.35 24.45
C VAL A 819 13.12 -6.33 23.30
N ARG A 820 13.65 -7.54 23.56
CA ARG A 820 13.79 -8.60 22.53
C ARG A 820 12.45 -9.01 21.94
N ALA A 821 11.43 -9.20 22.77
CA ALA A 821 10.08 -9.50 22.30
C ALA A 821 9.52 -8.36 21.43
N GLY A 822 9.71 -7.11 21.84
CA GLY A 822 9.34 -5.93 21.04
C GLY A 822 10.09 -5.81 19.70
N LEU A 823 11.41 -6.06 19.69
CA LEU A 823 12.21 -6.13 18.46
C LEU A 823 11.77 -7.29 17.54
N THR A 824 11.23 -8.38 18.10
CA THR A 824 10.69 -9.50 17.31
C THR A 824 9.43 -9.11 16.54
N GLU A 825 8.56 -8.27 17.13
CA GLU A 825 7.41 -7.69 16.42
C GLU A 825 7.86 -6.74 15.29
N LEU A 826 8.89 -5.91 15.51
CA LEU A 826 9.46 -5.07 14.44
C LEU A 826 10.10 -5.90 13.32
N LYS A 827 10.73 -7.04 13.65
CA LYS A 827 11.25 -7.98 12.67
C LYS A 827 10.11 -8.57 11.82
N HIS A 828 9.06 -9.07 12.47
CA HIS A 828 7.92 -9.65 11.77
C HIS A 828 7.24 -8.63 10.85
N TRP A 829 7.11 -7.38 11.30
CA TRP A 829 6.63 -6.29 10.45
C TRP A 829 7.54 -6.06 9.24
N SER A 830 8.87 -6.00 9.44
CA SER A 830 9.84 -5.80 8.36
C SER A 830 9.85 -6.94 7.33
N ASP A 831 9.65 -8.19 7.77
CA ASP A 831 9.55 -9.36 6.90
C ASP A 831 8.23 -9.34 6.09
N ASN A 832 7.10 -8.96 6.73
CA ASN A 832 5.79 -8.84 6.08
C ASN A 832 5.68 -7.64 5.12
N ALA A 833 6.39 -6.54 5.39
CA ALA A 833 6.38 -5.31 4.59
C ALA A 833 6.99 -5.46 3.18
N THR A 834 7.40 -6.69 2.80
CA THR A 834 8.07 -7.08 1.55
C THR A 834 9.49 -6.53 1.39
N ARG A 835 10.33 -7.28 0.67
CA ARG A 835 11.74 -6.92 0.45
C ARG A 835 11.91 -5.58 -0.28
N GLU A 836 10.95 -5.19 -1.13
CA GLU A 836 11.01 -3.91 -1.84
C GLU A 836 10.89 -2.70 -0.89
N PHE A 837 9.95 -2.71 0.07
CA PHE A 837 9.70 -1.56 0.95
C PHE A 837 10.44 -1.58 2.29
N ALA A 838 10.91 -2.74 2.77
CA ALA A 838 11.59 -2.83 4.08
C ALA A 838 12.81 -3.76 4.12
N GLY A 839 13.26 -4.30 2.98
CA GLY A 839 14.22 -5.42 2.94
C GLY A 839 15.62 -5.18 3.54
N SER A 840 15.99 -3.94 3.88
CA SER A 840 17.21 -3.62 4.64
C SER A 840 16.97 -2.95 6.00
N ALA A 841 15.71 -2.66 6.35
CA ALA A 841 15.36 -1.90 7.55
C ALA A 841 15.76 -2.64 8.83
N TRP A 842 15.56 -3.97 8.88
CA TRP A 842 15.97 -4.80 10.04
C TRP A 842 17.45 -4.65 10.41
N GLU A 843 18.36 -4.49 9.44
CA GLU A 843 19.79 -4.37 9.71
C GLU A 843 20.17 -3.00 10.30
N ALA A 844 19.29 -1.99 10.19
CA ALA A 844 19.49 -0.71 10.86
C ALA A 844 19.26 -0.80 12.39
N LEU A 845 18.60 -1.84 12.91
CA LEU A 845 18.41 -2.10 14.35
C LEU A 845 19.58 -2.81 15.04
N ARG A 846 20.78 -2.81 14.43
CA ARG A 846 21.89 -3.67 14.85
C ARG A 846 22.44 -3.36 16.24
N HIS A 847 22.49 -2.09 16.69
CA HIS A 847 23.14 -1.75 17.95
C HIS A 847 22.22 -2.09 19.13
N ILE A 848 20.92 -1.74 19.07
CA ILE A 848 19.95 -2.16 20.10
C ILE A 848 19.78 -3.67 20.14
N ARG A 849 19.73 -4.33 18.97
CA ARG A 849 19.60 -5.79 18.87
C ARG A 849 20.78 -6.50 19.56
N GLN A 850 22.00 -6.12 19.22
CA GLN A 850 23.21 -6.74 19.81
C GLN A 850 23.37 -6.41 21.30
N ALA A 851 23.01 -5.21 21.73
CA ALA A 851 22.97 -4.85 23.15
C ALA A 851 21.99 -5.74 23.93
N VAL A 852 20.78 -5.94 23.39
CA VAL A 852 19.75 -6.80 23.97
C VAL A 852 20.15 -8.27 23.94
N ASP A 853 20.75 -8.75 22.84
CA ASP A 853 21.28 -10.11 22.75
C ASP A 853 22.35 -10.36 23.82
N PHE A 854 23.24 -9.39 24.08
CA PHE A 854 24.14 -9.42 25.22
C PHE A 854 23.39 -9.49 26.56
N LEU A 855 22.40 -8.60 26.80
CA LEU A 855 21.62 -8.57 28.06
C LEU A 855 20.95 -9.92 28.37
N VAL A 856 20.52 -10.69 27.37
CA VAL A 856 19.75 -11.93 27.56
C VAL A 856 20.60 -13.22 27.52
N ILE A 857 21.85 -13.21 27.02
CA ILE A 857 22.67 -14.43 27.02
C ILE A 857 22.82 -15.01 28.44
N SER A 858 22.51 -16.30 28.60
CA SER A 858 22.54 -16.99 29.90
C SER A 858 23.96 -17.38 30.37
N LEU A 859 24.92 -17.44 29.43
CA LEU A 859 26.29 -17.92 29.65
C LEU A 859 27.33 -16.79 29.70
N LYS A 860 26.95 -15.57 30.11
CA LYS A 860 27.86 -14.41 30.28
C LYS A 860 29.18 -14.72 31.03
N PRO A 861 29.21 -15.51 32.13
CA PRO A 861 30.46 -15.76 32.85
C PRO A 861 31.40 -16.75 32.16
N MET A 862 30.93 -17.47 31.12
CA MET A 862 31.67 -18.54 30.43
C MET A 862 32.19 -18.12 29.03
N ARG A 863 32.01 -16.87 28.62
CA ARG A 863 32.43 -16.35 27.31
C ARG A 863 33.60 -15.39 27.45
N THR A 864 34.59 -15.48 26.56
CA THR A 864 35.71 -14.51 26.53
C THR A 864 35.29 -13.17 25.94
N LEU A 865 36.07 -12.12 26.19
CA LEU A 865 35.85 -10.80 25.58
C LEU A 865 35.85 -10.87 24.04
N ARG A 866 36.68 -11.74 23.47
CA ARG A 866 36.77 -11.94 22.02
C ARG A 866 35.49 -12.55 21.47
N GLU A 867 34.96 -13.60 22.08
CA GLU A 867 33.69 -14.21 21.66
C GLU A 867 32.52 -13.23 21.79
N ILE A 868 32.44 -12.45 22.86
CA ILE A 868 31.36 -11.46 23.03
C ILE A 868 31.47 -10.35 21.98
N HIS A 869 32.66 -9.82 21.73
CA HIS A 869 32.85 -8.76 20.73
C HIS A 869 32.67 -9.27 19.28
N THR A 870 33.14 -10.48 18.95
CA THR A 870 33.09 -11.01 17.58
C THR A 870 31.77 -11.72 17.25
N ASP A 871 31.24 -12.54 18.16
CA ASP A 871 30.09 -13.42 17.86
C ASP A 871 28.74 -12.81 18.28
N VAL A 872 28.74 -11.86 19.23
CA VAL A 872 27.51 -11.29 19.82
C VAL A 872 27.34 -9.82 19.46
N CYS A 873 28.37 -8.99 19.68
CA CYS A 873 28.27 -7.53 19.61
C CYS A 873 29.24 -6.83 18.62
N PRO A 874 29.42 -7.32 17.37
CA PRO A 874 30.41 -6.76 16.43
C PRO A 874 30.12 -5.33 15.93
N ALA A 875 28.96 -4.75 16.22
CA ALA A 875 28.62 -3.36 15.90
C ALA A 875 28.82 -2.40 17.09
N LEU A 876 29.02 -2.90 18.31
CA LEU A 876 29.24 -2.06 19.49
C LEU A 876 30.74 -1.77 19.66
N SER A 877 31.10 -0.53 19.98
CA SER A 877 32.48 -0.24 20.40
C SER A 877 32.79 -0.84 21.76
N ILE A 878 34.08 -1.05 22.07
CA ILE A 878 34.51 -1.57 23.37
C ILE A 878 34.06 -0.62 24.51
N GLN A 879 34.01 0.69 24.26
CA GLN A 879 33.47 1.69 25.21
C GLN A 879 31.96 1.54 25.44
N GLN A 880 31.17 1.28 24.39
CA GLN A 880 29.73 1.02 24.52
C GLN A 880 29.46 -0.28 25.26
N LEU A 881 30.25 -1.33 24.99
CA LEU A 881 30.16 -2.61 25.69
C LEU A 881 30.51 -2.46 27.18
N GLU A 882 31.57 -1.73 27.54
CA GLU A 882 31.91 -1.42 28.94
C GLU A 882 30.78 -0.65 29.63
N ARG A 883 30.14 0.29 28.93
CA ARG A 883 29.03 1.06 29.47
C ARG A 883 27.80 0.20 29.78
N ILE A 884 27.49 -0.80 28.95
CA ILE A 884 26.40 -1.76 29.22
C ILE A 884 26.80 -2.69 30.37
N VAL A 885 28.00 -3.27 30.32
CA VAL A 885 28.54 -4.21 31.32
C VAL A 885 28.58 -3.60 32.72
N SER A 886 29.01 -2.34 32.84
CA SER A 886 29.10 -1.64 34.13
C SER A 886 27.74 -1.31 34.76
N MET A 887 26.67 -1.30 33.97
CA MET A 887 25.29 -1.08 34.44
C MET A 887 24.49 -2.36 34.64
N TYR A 888 24.90 -3.47 34.03
CA TYR A 888 24.16 -4.73 34.00
C TYR A 888 23.81 -5.28 35.40
N TRP A 889 22.59 -5.81 35.52
CA TRP A 889 22.12 -6.53 36.69
C TRP A 889 21.17 -7.69 36.32
N ASP A 890 21.51 -8.92 36.73
CA ASP A 890 20.58 -10.06 36.63
C ASP A 890 19.56 -10.02 37.77
N ASP A 891 18.34 -9.59 37.46
CA ASP A 891 17.23 -9.44 38.39
C ASP A 891 16.39 -10.72 38.58
N VAL A 892 16.59 -11.74 37.74
CA VAL A 892 15.87 -13.02 37.82
C VAL A 892 16.61 -14.01 38.71
N ASN A 893 17.92 -14.12 38.53
CA ASN A 893 18.78 -15.03 39.30
C ASN A 893 19.39 -14.35 40.53
N GLY A 894 19.41 -13.01 40.59
CA GLY A 894 19.97 -12.24 41.70
C GLY A 894 21.50 -12.28 41.79
N THR A 895 22.17 -12.87 40.81
CA THR A 895 23.62 -13.09 40.77
C THR A 895 24.24 -12.32 39.61
N ASN A 896 25.08 -11.32 39.92
CA ASN A 896 25.75 -10.53 38.88
C ASN A 896 26.99 -11.26 38.32
N THR A 897 26.79 -12.45 37.75
CA THR A 897 27.83 -13.34 37.23
C THR A 897 28.31 -12.89 35.84
N ILE A 898 29.08 -11.80 35.84
CA ILE A 898 30.05 -11.49 34.78
C ILE A 898 31.42 -11.88 35.33
N SER A 899 32.24 -12.58 34.52
CA SER A 899 33.57 -13.03 34.99
C SER A 899 34.47 -11.83 35.34
N ALA A 900 35.20 -11.95 36.45
CA ALA A 900 36.21 -10.97 36.85
C ALA A 900 37.33 -10.86 35.80
N GLU A 901 37.66 -11.96 35.12
CA GLU A 901 38.60 -12.00 34.01
C GLU A 901 38.07 -11.19 32.82
N PHE A 902 36.85 -11.46 32.36
CA PHE A 902 36.19 -10.69 31.29
C PHE A 902 36.17 -9.19 31.60
N THR A 903 35.82 -8.82 32.83
CA THR A 903 35.78 -7.42 33.28
C THR A 903 37.17 -6.78 33.29
N SER A 904 38.21 -7.54 33.64
CA SER A 904 39.61 -7.09 33.61
C SER A 904 40.09 -6.89 32.17
N SER A 905 39.85 -7.86 31.28
CA SER A 905 40.17 -7.78 29.85
C SER A 905 39.47 -6.59 29.19
N LEU A 906 38.18 -6.37 29.48
CA LEU A 906 37.40 -5.25 28.95
C LEU A 906 37.98 -3.91 29.39
N LYS A 907 38.35 -3.78 30.67
CA LYS A 907 39.05 -2.58 31.19
C LYS A 907 40.47 -2.41 30.65
N SER A 908 41.12 -3.45 30.14
CA SER A 908 42.37 -3.30 29.38
C SER A 908 42.06 -2.73 28.00
N ALA A 909 41.17 -3.38 27.24
CA ALA A 909 40.82 -2.98 25.88
C ALA A 909 40.29 -1.55 25.78
N VAL A 910 39.47 -1.08 26.74
CA VAL A 910 39.05 0.34 26.82
C VAL A 910 40.24 1.29 26.97
N ARG A 911 41.24 0.93 27.80
CA ARG A 911 42.45 1.76 27.97
C ARG A 911 43.27 1.78 26.69
N ASP A 912 43.44 0.63 26.05
CA ASP A 912 44.18 0.50 24.79
C ASP A 912 43.54 1.32 23.65
N GLU A 913 42.20 1.30 23.51
CA GLU A 913 41.48 2.18 22.56
C GLU A 913 41.60 3.67 22.93
N SER A 914 41.46 4.02 24.22
CA SER A 914 41.53 5.42 24.68
C SER A 914 42.89 6.08 24.43
N ASN A 915 43.95 5.27 24.31
CA ASN A 915 45.29 5.73 23.97
C ASN A 915 45.51 5.92 22.46
N MET A 916 44.63 5.38 21.60
CA MET A 916 44.76 5.43 20.14
C MET A 916 43.80 6.41 19.43
N ALA A 917 42.66 6.75 20.02
CA ALA A 917 41.61 7.52 19.34
C ALA A 917 41.25 8.83 20.05
N THR A 918 41.25 9.94 19.30
CA THR A 918 40.97 11.29 19.83
C THR A 918 39.50 11.70 19.85
N SER A 919 38.59 10.92 19.23
CA SER A 919 37.16 11.20 19.27
C SER A 919 36.31 9.99 18.84
N PHE A 920 35.74 9.28 19.82
CA PHE A 920 34.56 8.43 19.64
C PHE A 920 33.47 8.91 20.59
N SER A 921 32.25 9.09 20.09
CA SER A 921 31.08 9.28 20.93
C SER A 921 30.59 7.91 21.42
N ILE A 922 30.25 7.81 22.71
CA ILE A 922 29.61 6.62 23.27
C ILE A 922 28.15 6.52 22.79
N LEU A 923 27.48 7.66 22.62
CA LEU A 923 26.13 7.74 22.08
C LEU A 923 26.14 7.78 20.55
N LEU A 924 25.13 7.17 19.93
CA LEU A 924 24.91 7.23 18.49
C LEU A 924 24.25 8.56 18.09
N ASP A 925 24.64 9.11 16.96
CA ASP A 925 24.04 10.32 16.37
C ASP A 925 22.88 9.97 15.41
N ASP A 926 21.84 10.80 15.35
CA ASP A 926 20.74 10.67 14.37
C ASP A 926 21.14 11.29 13.02
N ASP A 927 21.48 10.44 12.03
CA ASP A 927 21.78 10.90 10.68
C ASP A 927 20.49 11.36 9.95
N SER A 928 20.22 12.66 10.09
CA SER A 928 19.11 13.36 9.43
C SER A 928 19.43 13.77 7.98
N SER A 929 20.49 13.23 7.36
CA SER A 929 20.74 13.48 5.94
C SER A 929 19.73 12.75 5.03
N ILE A 930 19.57 13.26 3.80
CA ILE A 930 18.70 12.64 2.79
C ILE A 930 19.36 11.34 2.30
N PRO A 931 18.70 10.16 2.46
CA PRO A 931 19.35 8.87 2.26
C PRO A 931 19.34 8.37 0.79
N PHE A 932 18.98 9.20 -0.18
CA PHE A 932 18.87 8.87 -1.61
C PHE A 932 19.38 10.00 -2.52
N SER A 933 19.60 9.68 -3.79
CA SER A 933 19.88 10.64 -4.86
C SER A 933 18.81 10.59 -5.95
N LEU A 934 18.73 11.63 -6.80
CA LEU A 934 17.85 11.62 -7.98
C LEU A 934 18.14 10.45 -8.94
N ASP A 935 19.38 9.99 -9.00
CA ASP A 935 19.79 8.85 -9.85
C ASP A 935 19.18 7.53 -9.35
N ASP A 936 19.05 7.36 -8.02
CA ASP A 936 18.39 6.19 -7.42
C ASP A 936 16.89 6.15 -7.76
N ILE A 937 16.21 7.31 -7.74
CA ILE A 937 14.81 7.44 -8.17
C ILE A 937 14.69 7.15 -9.67
N THR A 938 15.59 7.70 -10.48
CA THR A 938 15.54 7.60 -11.96
C THR A 938 15.76 6.17 -12.47
N LYS A 939 16.59 5.37 -11.78
CA LYS A 939 16.84 3.95 -12.09
C LYS A 939 15.72 3.01 -11.68
N THR A 940 14.98 3.34 -10.62
CA THR A 940 13.98 2.46 -10.01
C THR A 940 12.56 2.75 -10.49
N LEU A 941 12.26 3.99 -10.89
CA LEU A 941 10.97 4.32 -11.49
C LEU A 941 10.88 3.71 -12.91
N PRO A 942 9.82 2.97 -13.26
CA PRO A 942 9.66 2.37 -14.59
C PRO A 942 9.65 3.42 -15.71
N VAL A 943 9.80 2.98 -16.96
CA VAL A 943 9.61 3.86 -18.12
C VAL A 943 8.12 4.21 -18.21
N ILE A 944 7.80 5.48 -18.05
CA ILE A 944 6.42 5.99 -18.13
C ILE A 944 6.20 6.44 -19.56
N GLU A 945 5.61 5.56 -20.36
CA GLU A 945 4.98 5.95 -21.62
C GLU A 945 3.74 6.78 -21.28
N VAL A 946 3.65 7.98 -21.86
CA VAL A 946 2.50 8.86 -21.71
C VAL A 946 1.60 8.62 -22.91
N ALA A 947 0.53 7.85 -22.72
CA ALA A 947 -0.43 7.55 -23.78
C ALA A 947 -1.54 8.61 -23.76
N ASP A 948 -2.12 8.95 -24.91
CA ASP A 948 -3.21 9.92 -24.98
C ASP A 948 -4.45 9.45 -24.18
N ASP A 949 -4.66 8.12 -24.11
CA ASP A 949 -5.67 7.45 -23.29
C ASP A 949 -5.56 7.76 -21.78
N ASP A 950 -4.36 8.04 -21.25
CA ASP A 950 -4.17 8.35 -19.81
C ASP A 950 -4.91 9.62 -19.36
N PHE A 951 -5.25 10.51 -20.31
CA PHE A 951 -5.91 11.79 -20.03
C PHE A 951 -7.38 11.83 -20.43
N VAL A 952 -7.89 10.86 -21.20
CA VAL A 952 -9.26 10.89 -21.73
C VAL A 952 -10.33 11.11 -20.65
N PRO A 953 -10.30 10.42 -19.47
CA PRO A 953 -11.26 10.68 -18.40
C PRO A 953 -11.16 12.08 -17.82
N PHE A 954 -9.92 12.54 -17.53
CA PHE A 954 -9.69 13.86 -16.94
C PHE A 954 -10.10 15.01 -17.87
N VAL A 955 -9.85 14.87 -19.18
CA VAL A 955 -10.19 15.86 -20.21
C VAL A 955 -11.69 15.88 -20.51
N HIS A 956 -12.41 14.77 -20.35
CA HIS A 956 -13.88 14.76 -20.39
C HIS A 956 -14.49 15.57 -19.24
N GLU A 957 -13.94 15.48 -18.03
CA GLU A 957 -14.36 16.30 -16.89
C GLU A 957 -13.90 17.76 -16.99
N ASN A 958 -12.76 18.02 -17.67
CA ASN A 958 -12.13 19.33 -17.77
C ASN A 958 -11.87 19.71 -19.24
N PRO A 959 -12.89 20.17 -19.99
CA PRO A 959 -12.78 20.44 -21.44
C PRO A 959 -11.77 21.53 -21.80
N SER A 960 -11.35 22.39 -20.85
CA SER A 960 -10.25 23.34 -21.01
C SER A 960 -8.91 22.67 -21.39
N PHE A 961 -8.73 21.38 -21.11
CA PHE A 961 -7.52 20.62 -21.48
C PHE A 961 -7.66 19.81 -22.78
N ALA A 962 -8.71 20.03 -23.58
CA ALA A 962 -8.93 19.32 -24.85
C ALA A 962 -7.76 19.43 -25.85
N PHE A 963 -6.92 20.48 -25.74
CA PHE A 963 -5.71 20.65 -26.54
C PHE A 963 -4.67 19.53 -26.33
N LEU A 964 -4.71 18.82 -25.20
CA LEU A 964 -3.80 17.70 -24.90
C LEU A 964 -4.11 16.46 -25.75
N LEU A 965 -5.38 16.26 -26.16
CA LEU A 965 -5.80 15.14 -27.01
C LEU A 965 -5.65 15.42 -28.52
N GLN A 966 -5.24 16.63 -28.92
CA GLN A 966 -5.17 17.04 -30.33
C GLN A 966 -3.78 16.79 -30.96
N ARG A 967 -2.88 16.07 -30.29
CA ARG A 967 -1.47 15.96 -30.69
C ARG A 967 -1.19 14.79 -31.63
N GLY A 968 -1.94 14.74 -32.74
CA GLY A 968 -1.98 13.62 -33.69
C GLY A 968 -1.84 13.98 -35.17
N GLU A 969 -1.01 14.98 -35.53
CA GLU A 969 -0.45 15.20 -36.89
C GLU A 969 1.01 15.67 -36.82
#